data_AF-A0A6N9CEG6-F1
#
_entry.id   AF-A0A6N9CEG6-F1
#
_cell.length_a   1.000
_cell.length_b   1.000
_cell.length_c   1.000
_cell.angle_alpha   90.00
_cell.angle_beta   90.00
_cell.angle_gamma   90.00
#
_symmetry.space_group_name_H-M   'P 1'
#
loop_
_entity.id
_entity.type
_entity.pdbx_description
1 polymer ?
#
loop_
_entity_poly.entity_id
_entity_poly.type
_entity_poly.pdbx_seq_one_letter_code
_entity_poly.pdbx_strand_id
1 'polypeptide(L)'
;SSGLDAPCPLAGLLDPHRCPDVLSLALARSGGEPRWKPYVAISCQDALWGLFWDAGRLRDMQQHEAISELFRAGVVPRGIQSGFTASQAGRTLEEINHVLPTRAVLRIGIVSSGQGSTSCTDGLVTWSRQPYNKESEGFTGPRSIEVYDSRKPDSQPSSEEISSLADDTGHHVRWFFPSAATPSKDLIIIDHLGLASPVSEVYPWRSPATEGSLVRSRIRLDRNDAELVIESRVGNIVRSEDSLLDELSQTIGQVESIAENRGACSHIAFMPNREVLSGELQDTRFLAVSSTEIDPACFARSTPQAGGFLWDYELPHAVGPGEQRGGFYLLARPPDAIKRAVLGATKLVSQSDIDLDALLIETSRRGIPILKRLAAGGSLARGELGMLLAVRLLQDAFRGPGRRVRLPVCGGTTIRMVLPVDPYVSPLEKLRQGLHKANPTLREATRPDLLLACIQVNQVDRNEGTQVHLVPLEVKFREGIMAAQDKATSLAQASNLGDMLHYLLRATPMSELWKICGLGFLSEILDHGFRVYGDPSVNGKSPEQWVEIHQACLADVVSGRVKISIAQEGRLLVFDESPHSYVDDTDRDGFEETLVVSREDSRVLLEDGVQISQSVDQVASLLDICGPDIMVSSTTESVISVGQQVGTLRDSEPVSPQVPVDSASAPTLQEPSTVVPPRTREHVAGAFSGFIGNRPAVDTLRRAILKALLSDPPQLPASYLFTGNPSTGKTELARRVARSLALPFVSLDGRGLVSRERLFDLIDGKLRDNGQQATRVGTQFQKPELEYPPLVVFIDEVHLVPRLVQESLLTALEPKDRSVLLVDRVARLPQITFLFATTRPSDVDMAFRTRCTEIPLQDYTEEEVAAIVELDYPDWVEPLRRRIARYGRLVPRIALEFARELANEALVSEHQDRDLDQHLDEVRRTRLIDENGLGSADIEYLELLERETRPLGERNILTMLANIDKDRFLEEVEPLLVVRMKLVRRTGRGREITSEGRRYLIDMRKYKSSAD
;
A
#
# COMPACT_ATOMS: atom_id res chain seq x y z
N SER A 1 -7.40 -15.41 -24.43
CA SER A 1 -8.69 -15.34 -23.70
C SER A 1 -8.52 -15.42 -22.18
N SER A 2 -7.47 -16.05 -21.63
CA SER A 2 -7.29 -16.26 -20.18
C SER A 2 -6.89 -15.04 -19.33
N GLY A 3 -6.35 -13.97 -19.91
CA GLY A 3 -5.86 -12.82 -19.14
C GLY A 3 -6.96 -11.90 -18.56
N LEU A 4 -8.16 -11.91 -19.15
CA LEU A 4 -9.30 -11.11 -18.65
C LEU A 4 -9.94 -11.72 -17.40
N ASP A 5 -9.87 -13.05 -17.26
CA ASP A 5 -10.43 -13.77 -16.11
C ASP A 5 -9.52 -13.67 -14.86
N ALA A 6 -8.23 -13.35 -15.05
CA ALA A 6 -7.22 -13.24 -14.00
C ALA A 6 -6.24 -12.07 -14.24
N PRO A 7 -6.68 -10.80 -14.05
CA PRO A 7 -5.84 -9.63 -14.31
C PRO A 7 -4.60 -9.64 -13.39
N CYS A 8 -3.42 -9.40 -13.97
CA CYS A 8 -2.19 -9.29 -13.21
C CYS A 8 -2.03 -7.86 -12.64
N PRO A 9 -1.92 -7.68 -11.32
CA PRO A 9 -1.74 -6.35 -10.72
C PRO A 9 -0.42 -5.69 -11.11
N LEU A 10 0.55 -6.48 -11.57
CA LEU A 10 1.85 -6.04 -12.02
C LEU A 10 1.92 -5.80 -13.54
N ALA A 11 0.79 -5.77 -14.26
CA ALA A 11 0.79 -5.49 -15.69
C ALA A 11 1.40 -4.11 -16.04
N GLY A 12 1.44 -3.18 -15.07
CA GLY A 12 2.20 -1.93 -15.19
C GLY A 12 3.71 -2.12 -15.37
N LEU A 13 4.24 -3.33 -15.13
CA LEU A 13 5.64 -3.74 -15.37
C LEU A 13 6.01 -3.89 -16.85
N LEU A 14 5.01 -3.94 -17.74
CA LEU A 14 5.26 -4.01 -19.17
C LEU A 14 5.68 -2.64 -19.72
N ASP A 15 6.66 -2.63 -20.62
CA ASP A 15 7.24 -1.44 -21.24
C ASP A 15 7.49 -1.63 -22.76
N PRO A 16 6.45 -1.98 -23.55
CA PRO A 16 6.63 -2.33 -24.97
C PRO A 16 6.99 -1.13 -25.85
N HIS A 17 6.70 0.10 -25.41
CA HIS A 17 6.93 1.32 -26.21
C HIS A 17 8.42 1.68 -26.35
N ARG A 18 9.31 0.97 -25.63
CA ARG A 18 10.76 1.11 -25.70
C ARG A 18 11.43 -0.03 -26.47
N CYS A 19 10.67 -0.79 -27.25
CA CYS A 19 11.18 -1.88 -28.07
C CYS A 19 11.03 -1.57 -29.58
N PRO A 20 12.11 -1.67 -30.39
CA PRO A 20 13.51 -1.82 -29.98
C PRO A 20 14.00 -0.60 -29.18
N ASP A 21 15.01 -0.75 -28.33
CA ASP A 21 15.50 0.39 -27.51
C ASP A 21 16.54 1.22 -28.27
N VAL A 22 17.14 0.65 -29.31
CA VAL A 22 18.02 1.34 -30.24
C VAL A 22 17.85 0.79 -31.65
N LEU A 23 17.93 1.66 -32.66
CA LEU A 23 17.96 1.28 -34.06
C LEU A 23 18.93 2.18 -34.84
N SER A 24 19.26 1.81 -36.07
CA SER A 24 19.99 2.69 -36.97
C SER A 24 19.38 2.74 -38.35
N LEU A 25 19.27 3.95 -38.89
CA LEU A 25 18.75 4.18 -40.24
C LEU A 25 19.89 4.54 -41.18
N ALA A 26 19.87 3.95 -42.37
CA ALA A 26 20.78 4.28 -43.46
C ALA A 26 20.33 5.58 -44.14
N LEU A 27 21.12 6.64 -44.00
CA LEU A 27 20.91 7.89 -44.73
C LEU A 27 21.69 7.84 -46.05
N ALA A 28 20.95 7.79 -47.16
CA ALA A 28 21.51 7.77 -48.49
C ALA A 28 22.31 9.06 -48.76
N ARG A 29 23.50 8.92 -49.35
CA ARG A 29 24.26 10.00 -49.96
C ARG A 29 24.33 9.75 -51.46
N SER A 30 24.24 10.80 -52.27
CA SER A 30 24.39 10.70 -53.72
C SER A 30 25.80 10.18 -54.05
N GLY A 31 25.91 8.91 -54.46
CA GLY A 31 27.15 8.31 -54.98
C GLY A 31 28.15 7.74 -53.96
N GLY A 32 27.75 7.49 -52.71
CA GLY A 32 28.65 6.91 -51.68
C GLY A 32 27.96 5.90 -50.76
N GLU A 33 28.74 5.26 -49.88
CA GLU A 33 28.19 4.35 -48.87
C GLU A 33 27.19 5.06 -47.94
N PRO A 34 26.09 4.38 -47.56
CA PRO A 34 25.08 4.98 -46.70
C PRO A 34 25.67 5.33 -45.34
N ARG A 35 25.38 6.55 -44.85
CA ARG A 35 25.75 6.94 -43.49
C ARG A 35 24.71 6.37 -42.53
N TRP A 36 25.12 5.43 -41.70
CA TRP A 36 24.26 4.91 -40.64
C TRP A 36 24.15 5.92 -39.51
N LYS A 37 22.93 6.15 -39.07
CA LYS A 37 22.63 7.10 -38.01
C LYS A 37 21.84 6.40 -36.90
N PRO A 38 22.36 6.35 -35.66
CA PRO A 38 21.69 5.71 -34.56
C PRO A 38 20.57 6.56 -33.96
N TYR A 39 19.49 5.88 -33.59
CA TYR A 39 18.37 6.45 -32.88
C TYR A 39 18.07 5.60 -31.65
N VAL A 40 17.87 6.26 -30.51
CA VAL A 40 17.53 5.61 -29.23
C VAL A 40 16.06 5.85 -28.88
N ALA A 41 15.44 4.85 -28.25
CA ALA A 41 14.10 4.97 -27.73
C ALA A 41 14.07 5.91 -26.53
N ILE A 42 13.11 6.82 -26.58
CA ILE A 42 12.86 7.85 -25.59
C ILE A 42 11.41 7.73 -25.13
N SER A 43 11.19 7.94 -23.83
CA SER A 43 9.85 7.81 -23.24
C SER A 43 8.98 8.99 -23.63
N CYS A 44 7.68 8.75 -23.83
CA CYS A 44 6.69 9.79 -24.02
C CYS A 44 5.81 9.89 -22.76
N GLN A 45 5.12 11.02 -22.57
CA GLN A 45 4.02 11.10 -21.59
C GLN A 45 2.85 10.18 -21.97
N ASP A 46 2.61 9.99 -23.27
CA ASP A 46 1.54 9.11 -23.78
C ASP A 46 2.07 7.67 -23.94
N ALA A 47 1.37 6.71 -23.34
CA ALA A 47 1.72 5.30 -23.37
C ALA A 47 1.53 4.64 -24.75
N LEU A 48 0.82 5.28 -25.68
CA LEU A 48 0.54 4.76 -27.02
C LEU A 48 1.62 5.10 -28.05
N TRP A 49 2.56 5.98 -27.72
CA TRP A 49 3.59 6.45 -28.64
C TRP A 49 5.01 6.07 -28.17
N GLY A 50 5.77 5.44 -29.07
CA GLY A 50 7.22 5.28 -28.94
C GLY A 50 7.95 6.34 -29.76
N LEU A 51 9.00 6.95 -29.20
CA LEU A 51 9.80 7.97 -29.88
C LEU A 51 11.24 7.51 -30.05
N PHE A 52 11.77 7.66 -31.26
CA PHE A 52 13.17 7.41 -31.56
C PHE A 52 13.89 8.72 -31.85
N TRP A 53 14.92 9.03 -31.07
CA TRP A 53 15.70 10.25 -31.21
C TRP A 53 17.12 9.98 -31.62
N ASP A 54 17.66 10.85 -32.46
CA ASP A 54 19.06 10.79 -32.91
C ASP A 54 20.03 10.82 -31.74
N ALA A 55 20.79 9.72 -31.56
CA ALA A 55 21.71 9.58 -30.43
C ALA A 55 22.80 10.67 -30.43
N GLY A 56 23.20 11.16 -31.60
CA GLY A 56 24.18 12.25 -31.73
C GLY A 56 23.63 13.64 -31.37
N ARG A 57 22.32 13.77 -31.17
CA ARG A 57 21.63 15.03 -30.83
C ARG A 57 20.88 14.95 -29.49
N LEU A 58 21.28 14.02 -28.62
CA LEU A 58 20.67 13.90 -27.29
C LEU A 58 20.96 15.13 -26.41
N ARG A 59 22.15 15.73 -26.56
CA ARG A 59 22.53 16.95 -25.85
C ARG A 59 21.59 18.13 -26.15
N ASP A 60 21.23 18.30 -27.42
CA ASP A 60 20.45 19.44 -27.88
C ASP A 60 18.95 19.14 -27.97
N MET A 61 18.53 17.93 -27.55
CA MET A 61 17.16 17.46 -27.73
C MET A 61 16.14 18.45 -27.19
N GLN A 62 16.31 18.87 -25.93
CA GLN A 62 15.40 19.79 -25.24
C GLN A 62 15.37 21.21 -25.82
N GLN A 63 16.31 21.55 -26.70
CA GLN A 63 16.40 22.85 -27.38
C GLN A 63 16.00 22.76 -28.85
N HIS A 64 15.68 21.56 -29.34
CA HIS A 64 15.41 21.31 -30.75
C HIS A 64 13.98 21.73 -31.10
N GLU A 65 13.80 22.49 -32.20
CA GLU A 65 12.49 23.01 -32.64
C GLU A 65 11.43 21.91 -32.80
N ALA A 66 11.84 20.72 -33.25
CA ALA A 66 10.96 19.56 -33.39
C ALA A 66 10.24 19.15 -32.09
N ILE A 67 10.81 19.42 -30.90
CA ILE A 67 10.14 19.16 -29.63
C ILE A 67 8.89 20.04 -29.48
N SER A 68 8.97 21.31 -29.90
CA SER A 68 7.83 22.23 -29.86
C SER A 68 6.71 21.75 -30.78
N GLU A 69 7.04 21.25 -31.97
CA GLU A 69 6.04 20.69 -32.90
C GLU A 69 5.43 19.39 -32.38
N LEU A 70 6.23 18.51 -31.78
CA LEU A 70 5.71 17.29 -31.12
C LEU A 70 4.77 17.64 -29.98
N PHE A 71 5.11 18.64 -29.16
CA PHE A 71 4.26 19.14 -28.09
C PHE A 71 2.91 19.65 -28.62
N ARG A 72 2.91 20.40 -29.73
CA ARG A 72 1.67 20.82 -30.42
C ARG A 72 0.83 19.65 -30.93
N ALA A 73 1.47 18.54 -31.29
CA ALA A 73 0.80 17.31 -31.70
C ALA A 73 0.33 16.44 -30.51
N GLY A 74 0.51 16.90 -29.27
CA GLY A 74 0.14 16.16 -28.05
C GLY A 74 1.14 15.06 -27.66
N VAL A 75 2.30 15.01 -28.32
CA VAL A 75 3.37 14.03 -28.04
C VAL A 75 4.46 14.75 -27.26
N VAL A 76 4.61 14.42 -25.97
CA VAL A 76 5.57 15.09 -25.10
C VAL A 76 6.74 14.15 -24.80
N PRO A 77 7.90 14.32 -25.47
CA PRO A 77 9.08 13.52 -25.22
C PRO A 77 9.61 13.82 -23.81
N ARG A 78 9.88 12.78 -23.04
CA ARG A 78 10.64 12.86 -21.79
C ARG A 78 12.10 12.71 -22.16
N GLY A 79 13.04 13.23 -21.39
CA GLY A 79 14.46 13.02 -21.68
C GLY A 79 14.87 11.54 -21.78
N ILE A 80 16.17 11.31 -21.92
CA ILE A 80 16.76 10.03 -21.46
C ILE A 80 16.41 9.80 -19.98
N GLN A 81 16.38 10.90 -19.21
CA GLN A 81 15.89 10.99 -17.86
C GLN A 81 14.47 11.57 -17.85
N SER A 82 13.61 10.98 -17.03
CA SER A 82 12.25 11.46 -16.80
C SER A 82 12.24 12.39 -15.58
N GLY A 83 11.77 13.62 -15.79
CA GLY A 83 11.63 14.57 -14.71
C GLY A 83 10.63 14.15 -13.63
N PHE A 84 10.60 14.90 -12.54
CA PHE A 84 9.79 14.62 -11.36
C PHE A 84 8.30 14.70 -11.68
N THR A 85 7.58 13.60 -11.48
CA THR A 85 6.15 13.47 -11.78
C THR A 85 5.28 14.12 -10.70
N ALA A 86 4.03 14.42 -11.04
CA ALA A 86 3.04 14.97 -10.11
C ALA A 86 2.85 14.09 -8.86
N SER A 87 2.81 12.76 -9.04
CA SER A 87 2.68 11.80 -7.95
C SER A 87 3.92 11.77 -7.05
N GLN A 88 5.12 11.85 -7.62
CA GLN A 88 6.35 11.97 -6.83
C GLN A 88 6.35 13.29 -6.03
N ALA A 89 5.98 14.41 -6.66
CA ALA A 89 5.91 15.73 -6.00
C ALA A 89 4.94 15.72 -4.81
N GLY A 90 3.71 15.24 -5.02
CA GLY A 90 2.71 15.14 -3.96
C GLY A 90 3.18 14.29 -2.77
N ARG A 91 3.72 13.09 -3.04
CA ARG A 91 4.23 12.19 -1.99
C ARG A 91 5.41 12.78 -1.24
N THR A 92 6.38 13.36 -1.94
CA THR A 92 7.52 14.04 -1.28
C THR A 92 7.03 15.18 -0.37
N LEU A 93 6.03 15.96 -0.79
CA LEU A 93 5.49 17.04 0.03
C LEU A 93 4.75 16.54 1.26
N GLU A 94 3.97 15.46 1.12
CA GLU A 94 3.32 14.77 2.24
C GLU A 94 4.36 14.26 3.24
N GLU A 95 5.46 13.68 2.75
CA GLU A 95 6.56 13.24 3.60
C GLU A 95 7.22 14.39 4.39
N ILE A 96 7.49 15.51 3.72
CA ILE A 96 8.05 16.69 4.40
C ILE A 96 7.06 17.28 5.39
N ASN A 97 5.77 17.26 5.09
CA ASN A 97 4.73 17.70 6.01
C ASN A 97 4.68 16.85 7.28
N HIS A 98 4.84 15.53 7.17
CA HIS A 98 4.94 14.63 8.32
C HIS A 98 6.19 14.88 9.17
N VAL A 99 7.32 15.24 8.54
CA VAL A 99 8.57 15.52 9.25
C VAL A 99 8.57 16.91 9.89
N LEU A 100 7.89 17.90 9.28
CA LEU A 100 7.85 19.29 9.74
C LEU A 100 6.41 19.79 10.01
N PRO A 101 5.59 19.09 10.82
CA PRO A 101 4.15 19.39 10.95
C PRO A 101 3.87 20.71 11.68
N THR A 102 4.85 21.23 12.42
CA THR A 102 4.72 22.48 13.20
C THR A 102 5.24 23.71 12.44
N ARG A 103 5.78 23.56 11.23
CA ARG A 103 6.30 24.70 10.47
C ARG A 103 5.14 25.56 9.99
N ALA A 104 5.10 26.81 10.44
CA ALA A 104 4.06 27.76 10.02
C ALA A 104 4.16 28.12 8.53
N VAL A 105 5.38 28.23 8.00
CA VAL A 105 5.68 28.49 6.59
C VAL A 105 6.61 27.39 6.08
N LEU A 106 6.18 26.68 5.05
CA LEU A 106 6.99 25.68 4.36
C LEU A 106 7.56 26.29 3.08
N ARG A 107 8.90 26.34 2.99
CA ARG A 107 9.60 26.92 1.82
C ARG A 107 10.07 25.81 0.90
N ILE A 108 9.56 25.81 -0.33
CA ILE A 108 9.85 24.79 -1.34
C ILE A 108 10.62 25.44 -2.48
N GLY A 109 11.75 24.86 -2.87
CA GLY A 109 12.46 25.22 -4.10
C GLY A 109 12.15 24.23 -5.21
N ILE A 110 11.98 24.72 -6.43
CA ILE A 110 11.96 23.88 -7.64
C ILE A 110 13.12 24.30 -8.52
N VAL A 111 13.98 23.35 -8.85
CA VAL A 111 15.18 23.56 -9.65
C VAL A 111 15.19 22.57 -10.82
N SER A 112 15.64 23.03 -11.99
CA SER A 112 15.88 22.15 -13.14
C SER A 112 17.17 22.58 -13.84
N SER A 113 17.99 21.59 -14.19
CA SER A 113 19.17 21.80 -15.05
C SER A 113 18.84 21.73 -16.55
N GLY A 114 17.58 21.40 -16.89
CA GLY A 114 17.08 21.24 -18.26
C GLY A 114 15.81 22.06 -18.53
N GLN A 115 15.06 21.70 -19.58
CA GLN A 115 13.65 22.11 -19.67
C GLN A 115 12.88 21.33 -18.61
N GLY A 116 12.23 22.05 -17.69
CA GLY A 116 11.44 21.45 -16.62
C GLY A 116 10.13 20.87 -17.13
N SER A 117 9.53 19.98 -16.35
CA SER A 117 8.21 19.43 -16.62
C SER A 117 7.13 20.22 -15.88
N THR A 118 5.96 20.40 -16.49
CA THR A 118 4.79 20.94 -15.77
C THR A 118 4.23 19.92 -14.77
N SER A 119 4.56 18.63 -14.90
CA SER A 119 4.02 17.57 -14.04
C SER A 119 4.43 17.76 -12.57
N CYS A 120 5.67 18.16 -12.28
CA CYS A 120 6.09 18.50 -10.91
C CYS A 120 5.24 19.64 -10.32
N THR A 121 4.96 20.65 -11.14
CA THR A 121 4.10 21.80 -10.79
C THR A 121 2.68 21.34 -10.49
N ASP A 122 2.09 20.50 -11.34
CA ASP A 122 0.74 19.97 -11.15
C ASP A 122 0.60 19.24 -9.81
N GLY A 123 1.61 18.43 -9.45
CA GLY A 123 1.66 17.75 -8.17
C GLY A 123 1.72 18.72 -6.98
N LEU A 124 2.57 19.75 -7.06
CA LEU A 124 2.67 20.77 -6.01
C LEU A 124 1.38 21.59 -5.88
N VAL A 125 0.80 22.03 -7.00
CA VAL A 125 -0.46 22.78 -7.05
C VAL A 125 -1.59 21.95 -6.45
N THR A 126 -1.71 20.70 -6.87
CA THR A 126 -2.75 19.77 -6.39
C THR A 126 -2.61 19.55 -4.89
N TRP A 127 -1.40 19.24 -4.41
CA TRP A 127 -1.13 19.05 -2.98
C TRP A 127 -1.41 20.32 -2.17
N SER A 128 -0.98 21.48 -2.65
CA SER A 128 -1.13 22.76 -1.95
C SER A 128 -2.60 23.22 -1.83
N ARG A 129 -3.50 22.72 -2.68
CA ARG A 129 -4.95 22.98 -2.61
C ARG A 129 -5.68 22.06 -1.63
N GLN A 130 -5.13 20.89 -1.32
CA GLN A 130 -5.76 19.93 -0.41
C GLN A 130 -6.26 20.57 0.89
N PRO A 131 -5.52 21.44 1.60
CA PRO A 131 -5.96 21.98 2.88
C PRO A 131 -7.20 22.88 2.79
N TYR A 132 -7.44 23.44 1.60
CA TYR A 132 -8.47 24.45 1.34
C TYR A 132 -9.69 23.88 0.60
N ASN A 133 -9.61 22.64 0.14
CA ASN A 133 -10.76 21.92 -0.39
C ASN A 133 -11.70 21.53 0.76
N LYS A 134 -13.00 21.83 0.61
CA LYS A 134 -14.05 21.54 1.60
C LYS A 134 -14.24 20.05 1.89
N GLU A 135 -13.63 19.16 1.11
CA GLU A 135 -13.67 17.71 1.25
C GLU A 135 -12.48 17.13 2.05
N SER A 136 -11.49 17.97 2.40
CA SER A 136 -10.24 17.53 3.03
C SER A 136 -10.25 17.73 4.55
N GLU A 137 -11.13 17.04 5.28
CA GLU A 137 -11.04 17.05 6.74
C GLU A 137 -9.82 16.26 7.22
N GLY A 138 -8.88 16.95 7.89
CA GLY A 138 -7.72 16.32 8.55
C GLY A 138 -6.33 16.79 8.10
N PHE A 139 -6.21 17.81 7.23
CA PHE A 139 -4.90 18.34 6.85
C PHE A 139 -4.23 19.09 8.02
N THR A 140 -3.33 18.43 8.75
CA THR A 140 -2.38 19.10 9.66
C THR A 140 -1.13 19.44 8.87
N GLY A 141 -1.07 20.61 8.26
CA GLY A 141 0.13 21.04 7.56
C GLY A 141 0.39 22.53 7.63
N PRO A 142 1.39 23.03 6.88
CA PRO A 142 1.88 24.37 7.04
C PRO A 142 0.78 25.40 6.76
N ARG A 143 0.74 26.43 7.61
CA ARG A 143 -0.24 27.53 7.48
C ARG A 143 -0.01 28.36 6.22
N SER A 144 1.16 28.31 5.62
CA SER A 144 1.49 28.97 4.36
C SER A 144 2.60 28.23 3.63
N ILE A 145 2.56 28.27 2.29
CA ILE A 145 3.54 27.61 1.43
C ILE A 145 4.17 28.70 0.54
N GLU A 146 5.50 28.76 0.54
CA GLU A 146 6.28 29.65 -0.32
C GLU A 146 7.06 28.80 -1.33
N VAL A 147 6.71 28.92 -2.61
CA VAL A 147 7.38 28.20 -3.70
C VAL A 147 8.36 29.12 -4.38
N TYR A 148 9.62 28.72 -4.48
CA TYR A 148 10.70 29.41 -5.17
C TYR A 148 11.08 28.61 -6.41
N ASP A 149 10.60 29.05 -7.56
CA ASP A 149 10.79 28.35 -8.83
C ASP A 149 11.91 29.01 -9.65
N SER A 150 13.06 28.34 -9.74
CA SER A 150 14.22 28.81 -10.50
C SER A 150 14.28 28.25 -11.93
N ARG A 151 13.26 27.48 -12.35
CA ARG A 151 13.19 26.93 -13.71
C ARG A 151 12.95 28.03 -14.74
N LYS A 152 13.09 27.71 -16.02
CA LYS A 152 12.83 28.63 -17.12
C LYS A 152 11.33 29.02 -17.19
N PRO A 153 10.98 30.21 -17.70
CA PRO A 153 9.58 30.65 -17.80
C PRO A 153 8.64 29.65 -18.49
N ASP A 154 9.11 28.94 -19.52
CA ASP A 154 8.31 27.94 -20.26
C ASP A 154 7.93 26.71 -19.41
N SER A 155 8.62 26.48 -18.30
CA SER A 155 8.39 25.36 -17.37
C SER A 155 7.71 25.81 -16.07
N GLN A 156 7.45 27.11 -15.92
CA GLN A 156 6.77 27.70 -14.76
C GLN A 156 5.25 27.68 -14.98
N PRO A 157 4.44 27.66 -13.91
CA PRO A 157 3.00 27.82 -14.05
C PRO A 157 2.64 29.18 -14.67
N SER A 158 1.53 29.21 -15.39
CA SER A 158 0.99 30.44 -15.98
C SER A 158 0.58 31.45 -14.90
N SER A 159 0.51 32.74 -15.27
CA SER A 159 0.08 33.77 -14.32
C SER A 159 -1.36 33.54 -13.86
N GLU A 160 -2.21 32.99 -14.73
CA GLU A 160 -3.58 32.60 -14.45
C GLU A 160 -3.64 31.46 -13.41
N GLU A 161 -2.82 30.42 -13.55
CA GLU A 161 -2.75 29.32 -12.59
C GLU A 161 -2.26 29.77 -11.22
N ILE A 162 -1.25 30.65 -11.18
CA ILE A 162 -0.73 31.22 -9.93
C ILE A 162 -1.81 32.08 -9.25
N SER A 163 -2.52 32.91 -10.01
CA SER A 163 -3.62 33.73 -9.48
C SER A 163 -4.75 32.86 -8.94
N SER A 164 -5.19 31.85 -9.71
CA SER A 164 -6.19 30.90 -9.27
C SER A 164 -5.76 30.17 -8.01
N LEU A 165 -4.51 29.69 -7.94
CA LEU A 165 -4.00 29.03 -6.75
C LEU A 165 -3.97 29.96 -5.54
N ALA A 166 -3.57 31.23 -5.72
CA ALA A 166 -3.58 32.20 -4.64
C ALA A 166 -5.01 32.47 -4.15
N ASP A 167 -5.96 32.66 -5.05
CA ASP A 167 -7.37 32.91 -4.70
C ASP A 167 -8.01 31.69 -4.01
N ASP A 168 -7.83 30.49 -4.57
CA ASP A 168 -8.35 29.23 -4.03
C ASP A 168 -7.81 28.92 -2.63
N THR A 169 -6.61 29.42 -2.31
CA THR A 169 -5.95 29.19 -1.03
C THR A 169 -5.98 30.40 -0.10
N GLY A 170 -6.74 31.46 -0.42
CA GLY A 170 -6.81 32.68 0.41
C GLY A 170 -5.45 33.38 0.59
N HIS A 171 -4.60 33.33 -0.42
CA HIS A 171 -3.22 33.83 -0.47
C HIS A 171 -2.24 33.17 0.53
N HIS A 172 -2.58 31.97 1.00
CA HIS A 172 -1.69 31.18 1.84
C HIS A 172 -0.59 30.46 1.03
N VAL A 173 -0.79 30.25 -0.27
CA VAL A 173 0.25 29.76 -1.19
C VAL A 173 0.78 30.92 -2.02
N ARG A 174 2.10 31.09 -2.07
CA ARG A 174 2.77 32.17 -2.80
C ARG A 174 3.86 31.60 -3.69
N TRP A 175 3.92 32.10 -4.92
CA TRP A 175 4.90 31.70 -5.92
C TRP A 175 5.90 32.82 -6.17
N PHE A 176 7.19 32.51 -6.07
CA PHE A 176 8.30 33.43 -6.22
C PHE A 176 9.23 32.97 -7.33
N PHE A 177 9.75 33.95 -8.06
CA PHE A 177 10.76 33.77 -9.10
C PHE A 177 12.10 34.32 -8.61
N PRO A 178 13.24 33.83 -9.13
CA PRO A 178 14.57 34.14 -8.61
C PRO A 178 14.83 35.65 -8.47
N SER A 179 15.25 36.05 -7.26
CA SER A 179 15.71 37.39 -6.89
C SER A 179 17.06 37.28 -6.18
N ALA A 180 17.82 38.39 -6.08
CA ALA A 180 19.20 38.40 -5.58
C ALA A 180 19.40 37.86 -4.14
N ALA A 181 18.34 37.69 -3.35
CA ALA A 181 18.39 37.04 -2.05
C ALA A 181 17.24 36.03 -1.92
N THR A 182 17.55 34.73 -1.97
CA THR A 182 16.58 33.67 -1.66
C THR A 182 16.84 33.12 -0.25
N PRO A 183 15.81 32.95 0.59
CA PRO A 183 15.99 32.34 1.91
C PRO A 183 16.33 30.86 1.78
N SER A 184 16.94 30.29 2.83
CA SER A 184 17.12 28.85 2.95
C SER A 184 15.77 28.13 2.88
N LYS A 185 15.75 27.07 2.09
CA LYS A 185 14.53 26.33 1.74
C LYS A 185 14.39 25.11 2.64
N ASP A 186 13.18 24.68 2.93
CA ASP A 186 12.94 23.48 3.73
C ASP A 186 13.05 22.23 2.86
N LEU A 187 12.52 22.29 1.63
CA LEU A 187 12.63 21.25 0.62
C LEU A 187 13.09 21.87 -0.71
N ILE A 188 13.97 21.19 -1.43
CA ILE A 188 14.22 21.44 -2.86
C ILE A 188 13.85 20.20 -3.65
N ILE A 189 13.05 20.36 -4.71
CA ILE A 189 12.75 19.32 -5.67
C ILE A 189 13.56 19.59 -6.93
N ILE A 190 14.42 18.63 -7.29
CA ILE A 190 15.09 18.63 -8.60
C ILE A 190 14.11 18.02 -9.59
N ASP A 191 13.48 18.88 -10.39
CA ASP A 191 12.55 18.47 -11.45
C ASP A 191 13.27 17.68 -12.53
N HIS A 192 14.48 18.10 -12.92
CA HIS A 192 15.33 17.33 -13.83
C HIS A 192 16.80 17.60 -13.51
N LEU A 193 17.54 16.53 -13.17
CA LEU A 193 18.96 16.66 -12.79
C LEU A 193 19.84 17.13 -13.94
N GLY A 194 19.44 16.83 -15.18
CA GLY A 194 20.22 17.16 -16.36
C GLY A 194 21.31 16.13 -16.61
N LEU A 195 21.62 15.93 -17.90
CA LEU A 195 22.72 15.08 -18.33
C LEU A 195 23.81 15.96 -18.93
N ALA A 196 25.01 15.88 -18.36
CA ALA A 196 26.17 16.47 -19.01
C ALA A 196 26.66 15.54 -20.12
N SER A 197 26.62 16.05 -21.36
CA SER A 197 27.19 15.45 -22.58
C SER A 197 26.89 13.95 -22.75
N PRO A 198 25.63 13.53 -23.00
CA PRO A 198 25.35 12.14 -23.32
C PRO A 198 26.05 11.74 -24.62
N VAL A 199 26.81 10.65 -24.59
CA VAL A 199 27.56 10.13 -25.75
C VAL A 199 27.13 8.69 -26.02
N SER A 200 27.03 8.37 -27.32
CA SER A 200 26.83 7.02 -27.80
C SER A 200 28.15 6.25 -27.76
N GLU A 201 28.17 5.10 -27.10
CA GLU A 201 29.34 4.24 -26.96
C GLU A 201 28.99 2.77 -27.26
N VAL A 202 30.02 1.93 -27.37
CA VAL A 202 29.88 0.50 -27.61
C VAL A 202 30.64 -0.28 -26.54
N TYR A 203 29.91 -1.16 -25.86
CA TYR A 203 30.43 -2.06 -24.83
C TYR A 203 29.86 -3.48 -25.03
N PRO A 204 30.54 -4.51 -24.51
CA PRO A 204 30.17 -5.91 -24.77
C PRO A 204 28.96 -6.42 -23.98
N TRP A 205 28.61 -5.77 -22.86
CA TRP A 205 27.46 -6.16 -22.04
C TRP A 205 26.14 -5.63 -22.60
N ARG A 206 25.04 -6.25 -22.19
CA ARG A 206 23.70 -6.10 -22.78
C ARG A 206 22.64 -6.13 -21.68
N SER A 207 21.54 -5.43 -21.91
CA SER A 207 20.38 -5.40 -21.02
C SER A 207 19.49 -6.61 -21.22
N PRO A 208 19.24 -7.45 -20.20
CA PRO A 208 18.31 -8.56 -20.31
C PRO A 208 16.90 -8.11 -20.68
N ALA A 209 16.26 -8.88 -21.55
CA ALA A 209 14.86 -8.66 -21.90
C ALA A 209 14.11 -9.99 -22.02
N THR A 210 12.84 -9.95 -21.61
CA THR A 210 11.88 -11.05 -21.78
C THR A 210 11.58 -11.31 -23.26
N GLU A 211 10.95 -12.45 -23.56
CA GLU A 211 10.44 -12.77 -24.89
C GLU A 211 9.52 -11.66 -25.40
N GLY A 212 9.67 -11.27 -26.67
CA GLY A 212 8.96 -10.12 -27.24
C GLY A 212 9.35 -8.76 -26.64
N SER A 213 10.39 -8.71 -25.79
CA SER A 213 10.91 -7.50 -25.11
C SER A 213 9.86 -6.72 -24.31
N LEU A 214 8.90 -7.43 -23.72
CA LEU A 214 7.81 -6.82 -22.94
C LEU A 214 8.28 -6.17 -21.64
N VAL A 215 9.33 -6.74 -21.04
CA VAL A 215 10.05 -6.23 -19.86
C VAL A 215 11.54 -6.26 -20.17
N ARG A 216 12.23 -5.15 -19.88
CA ARG A 216 13.68 -4.99 -20.08
C ARG A 216 14.31 -4.36 -18.84
N SER A 217 15.40 -4.95 -18.36
CA SER A 217 16.18 -4.45 -17.24
C SER A 217 17.43 -3.77 -17.77
N ARG A 218 17.47 -2.43 -17.74
CA ARG A 218 18.60 -1.65 -18.27
C ARG A 218 19.79 -1.70 -17.33
N ILE A 219 20.81 -2.47 -17.71
CA ILE A 219 22.03 -2.60 -16.91
C ILE A 219 22.82 -1.30 -16.99
N ARG A 220 23.23 -0.80 -15.82
CA ARG A 220 24.07 0.38 -15.66
C ARG A 220 25.41 -0.01 -15.04
N LEU A 221 26.47 0.60 -15.54
CA LEU A 221 27.81 0.56 -14.96
C LEU A 221 28.17 1.96 -14.49
N ASP A 222 28.54 2.11 -13.22
CA ASP A 222 29.15 3.34 -12.72
C ASP A 222 30.69 3.29 -12.83
N ARG A 223 31.30 4.44 -13.17
CA ARG A 223 32.76 4.62 -13.19
C ARG A 223 33.15 5.88 -12.42
N ASN A 224 34.34 5.83 -11.81
CA ASN A 224 34.91 6.91 -11.00
C ASN A 224 33.90 7.48 -10.01
N ASP A 225 33.32 6.61 -9.21
CA ASP A 225 32.37 7.04 -8.21
C ASP A 225 31.09 7.70 -8.76
N ALA A 226 30.46 7.06 -9.75
CA ALA A 226 29.29 7.58 -10.45
C ALA A 226 29.49 8.96 -11.11
N GLU A 227 30.74 9.36 -11.40
CA GLU A 227 31.02 10.49 -12.31
C GLU A 227 30.52 10.20 -13.73
N LEU A 228 30.67 8.96 -14.16
CA LEU A 228 30.19 8.48 -15.45
C LEU A 228 29.29 7.26 -15.24
N VAL A 229 28.08 7.33 -15.77
CA VAL A 229 27.14 6.21 -15.81
C VAL A 229 26.98 5.76 -17.25
N ILE A 230 27.18 4.47 -17.49
CA ILE A 230 27.07 3.84 -18.80
C ILE A 230 25.87 2.90 -18.76
N GLU A 231 24.84 3.19 -19.56
CA GLU A 231 23.61 2.41 -19.62
C GLU A 231 23.51 1.63 -20.94
N SER A 232 23.21 0.33 -20.86
CA SER A 232 23.06 -0.51 -22.04
C SER A 232 21.68 -0.37 -22.69
N ARG A 233 21.67 -0.13 -24.00
CA ARG A 233 20.47 0.04 -24.85
C ARG A 233 20.24 -1.13 -25.80
N VAL A 234 21.12 -2.12 -25.80
CA VAL A 234 20.97 -3.34 -26.60
C VAL A 234 20.51 -4.49 -25.71
N GLY A 235 19.61 -5.30 -26.25
CA GLY A 235 19.01 -6.43 -25.56
C GLY A 235 19.90 -7.68 -25.58
N ASN A 236 19.93 -8.39 -24.46
CA ASN A 236 20.22 -9.83 -24.43
C ASN A 236 18.88 -10.56 -24.44
N ILE A 237 18.33 -10.77 -25.64
CA ILE A 237 16.98 -11.33 -25.81
C ILE A 237 17.11 -12.85 -25.91
N VAL A 238 16.38 -13.55 -25.06
CA VAL A 238 16.37 -15.02 -25.06
C VAL A 238 15.43 -15.53 -26.14
N ARG A 239 15.85 -16.61 -26.81
CA ARG A 239 15.06 -17.28 -27.85
C ARG A 239 13.83 -17.95 -27.24
N SER A 240 12.72 -17.87 -27.94
CA SER A 240 11.47 -18.53 -27.54
C SER A 240 11.30 -19.85 -28.31
N GLU A 241 10.54 -20.78 -27.72
CA GLU A 241 10.07 -21.97 -28.45
C GLU A 241 8.87 -21.65 -29.36
N ASP A 242 8.16 -20.54 -29.07
CA ASP A 242 7.06 -20.05 -29.91
C ASP A 242 7.63 -19.36 -31.16
N SER A 243 7.18 -19.80 -32.33
CA SER A 243 7.71 -19.32 -33.62
C SER A 243 7.55 -17.81 -33.82
N LEU A 244 6.44 -17.22 -33.39
CA LEU A 244 6.18 -15.79 -33.58
C LEU A 244 7.00 -14.95 -32.60
N LEU A 245 7.06 -15.36 -31.33
CA LEU A 245 7.85 -14.67 -30.32
C LEU A 245 9.35 -14.77 -30.60
N ASP A 246 9.80 -15.90 -31.13
CA ASP A 246 11.20 -16.07 -31.56
C ASP A 246 11.51 -15.20 -32.78
N GLU A 247 10.63 -15.15 -33.79
CA GLU A 247 10.81 -14.27 -34.95
C GLU A 247 10.85 -12.79 -34.56
N LEU A 248 9.96 -12.35 -33.67
CA LEU A 248 9.99 -11.00 -33.09
C LEU A 248 11.30 -10.74 -32.34
N SER A 249 11.71 -11.66 -31.47
CA SER A 249 12.93 -11.54 -30.67
C SER A 249 14.19 -11.48 -31.54
N GLN A 250 14.26 -12.30 -32.59
CA GLN A 250 15.32 -12.27 -33.59
C GLN A 250 15.32 -10.94 -34.37
N THR A 251 14.15 -10.46 -34.76
CA THR A 251 14.01 -9.19 -35.49
C THR A 251 14.51 -8.01 -34.65
N ILE A 252 14.08 -7.93 -33.38
CA ILE A 252 14.54 -6.89 -32.45
C ILE A 252 16.05 -6.97 -32.27
N GLY A 253 16.59 -8.18 -32.04
CA GLY A 253 18.03 -8.40 -31.90
C GLY A 253 18.82 -7.98 -33.15
N GLN A 254 18.29 -8.24 -34.35
CA GLN A 254 18.91 -7.80 -35.60
C GLN A 254 18.89 -6.27 -35.75
N VAL A 255 17.77 -5.62 -35.44
CA VAL A 255 17.64 -4.14 -35.49
C VAL A 255 18.63 -3.48 -34.54
N GLU A 256 18.71 -3.97 -33.30
CA GLU A 256 19.64 -3.46 -32.29
C GLU A 256 21.11 -3.76 -32.67
N SER A 257 21.38 -4.93 -33.27
CA SER A 257 22.71 -5.29 -33.76
C SER A 257 23.17 -4.42 -34.94
N ILE A 258 22.26 -3.96 -35.80
CA ILE A 258 22.58 -2.97 -36.84
C ILE A 258 23.00 -1.65 -36.20
N ALA A 259 22.34 -1.24 -35.11
CA ALA A 259 22.70 -0.03 -34.39
C ALA A 259 24.08 -0.11 -33.74
N GLU A 260 24.39 -1.25 -33.14
CA GLU A 260 25.70 -1.54 -32.55
C GLU A 260 26.80 -1.56 -33.63
N ASN A 261 26.64 -2.39 -34.67
CA ASN A 261 27.71 -2.66 -35.64
C ASN A 261 27.90 -1.56 -36.68
N ARG A 262 26.82 -0.90 -37.09
CA ARG A 262 26.87 0.13 -38.16
C ARG A 262 26.66 1.55 -37.62
N GLY A 263 25.80 1.70 -36.61
CA GLY A 263 25.52 2.97 -35.95
C GLY A 263 26.53 3.35 -34.86
N ALA A 264 27.39 2.41 -34.42
CA ALA A 264 28.29 2.56 -33.27
C ALA A 264 27.55 3.00 -32.00
N CYS A 265 26.36 2.45 -31.77
CA CYS A 265 25.50 2.78 -30.64
C CYS A 265 24.94 1.51 -30.01
N SER A 266 25.50 1.12 -28.86
CA SER A 266 24.89 0.11 -28.01
C SER A 266 24.64 0.58 -26.57
N HIS A 267 25.33 1.64 -26.16
CA HIS A 267 25.25 2.22 -24.82
C HIS A 267 25.12 3.74 -24.91
N ILE A 268 24.53 4.32 -23.87
CA ILE A 268 24.58 5.75 -23.64
C ILE A 268 25.38 6.01 -22.36
N ALA A 269 26.49 6.71 -22.50
CA ALA A 269 27.30 7.18 -21.40
C ALA A 269 26.92 8.63 -21.08
N PHE A 270 26.72 8.94 -19.81
CA PHE A 270 26.33 10.26 -19.36
C PHE A 270 26.88 10.57 -17.96
N MET A 271 27.07 11.86 -17.69
CA MET A 271 27.53 12.33 -16.39
C MET A 271 26.35 12.97 -15.63
N PRO A 272 25.96 12.43 -14.46
CA PRO A 272 24.98 13.07 -13.58
C PRO A 272 25.49 14.43 -13.09
N ASN A 273 24.62 15.44 -13.01
CA ASN A 273 25.01 16.77 -12.56
C ASN A 273 25.20 16.86 -11.02
N ARG A 274 26.32 16.33 -10.52
CA ARG A 274 26.64 16.27 -9.09
C ARG A 274 26.84 17.64 -8.45
N GLU A 275 27.26 18.65 -9.22
CA GLU A 275 27.40 20.03 -8.74
C GLU A 275 26.07 20.62 -8.32
N VAL A 276 25.00 20.33 -9.07
CA VAL A 276 23.65 20.76 -8.70
C VAL A 276 23.16 20.01 -7.46
N LEU A 277 23.42 18.70 -7.35
CA LEU A 277 23.07 17.96 -6.13
C LEU A 277 23.75 18.52 -4.89
N SER A 278 25.07 18.70 -4.94
CA SER A 278 25.87 19.16 -3.80
C SER A 278 25.62 20.63 -3.47
N GLY A 279 25.43 21.48 -4.49
CA GLY A 279 25.10 22.90 -4.33
C GLY A 279 23.74 23.09 -3.68
N GLU A 280 22.68 22.48 -4.23
CA GLU A 280 21.32 22.64 -3.69
C GLU A 280 21.18 22.04 -2.28
N LEU A 281 21.94 20.98 -1.95
CA LEU A 281 22.01 20.43 -0.59
C LEU A 281 22.56 21.41 0.45
N GLN A 282 23.35 22.41 0.06
CA GLN A 282 23.85 23.42 0.99
C GLN A 282 22.76 24.42 1.40
N ASP A 283 21.79 24.66 0.52
CA ASP A 283 20.75 25.68 0.68
C ASP A 283 19.42 25.12 1.21
N THR A 284 19.34 23.80 1.42
CA THR A 284 18.13 23.11 1.87
C THR A 284 18.33 22.14 3.03
N ARG A 285 17.22 21.80 3.71
CA ARG A 285 17.19 20.71 4.70
C ARG A 285 16.96 19.36 4.04
N PHE A 286 16.11 19.33 3.02
CA PHE A 286 15.72 18.14 2.28
C PHE A 286 15.84 18.38 0.78
N LEU A 287 16.43 17.43 0.07
CA LEU A 287 16.56 17.45 -1.39
C LEU A 287 15.89 16.21 -1.96
N ALA A 288 14.89 16.39 -2.82
CA ALA A 288 14.20 15.31 -3.50
C ALA A 288 14.64 15.21 -4.96
N VAL A 289 14.89 13.98 -5.39
CA VAL A 289 15.33 13.67 -6.76
C VAL A 289 14.76 12.34 -7.21
N SER A 290 14.43 12.22 -8.50
CA SER A 290 13.82 11.00 -9.03
C SER A 290 14.80 9.82 -8.99
N SER A 291 14.33 8.65 -8.54
CA SER A 291 15.16 7.44 -8.44
C SER A 291 15.48 6.80 -9.79
N THR A 292 14.80 7.23 -10.86
CA THR A 292 15.13 6.84 -12.24
C THR A 292 16.32 7.60 -12.81
N GLU A 293 16.53 8.85 -12.34
CA GLU A 293 17.58 9.74 -12.82
C GLU A 293 18.93 9.49 -12.14
N ILE A 294 18.89 9.00 -10.90
CA ILE A 294 20.09 8.82 -10.06
C ILE A 294 20.32 7.35 -9.74
N ASP A 295 21.59 6.94 -9.83
CA ASP A 295 22.04 5.64 -9.33
C ASP A 295 22.33 5.70 -7.82
N PRO A 296 22.04 4.63 -7.06
CA PRO A 296 22.42 4.56 -5.65
C PRO A 296 23.86 4.92 -5.33
N ALA A 297 24.80 4.59 -6.22
CA ALA A 297 26.20 4.95 -6.07
C ALA A 297 26.42 6.47 -5.89
N CYS A 298 25.62 7.31 -6.54
CA CYS A 298 25.74 8.77 -6.47
C CYS A 298 25.55 9.31 -5.05
N PHE A 299 24.65 8.73 -4.24
CA PHE A 299 24.46 9.16 -2.86
C PHE A 299 25.22 8.33 -1.83
N ALA A 300 25.63 7.12 -2.17
CA ALA A 300 26.46 6.31 -1.31
C ALA A 300 27.87 6.92 -1.12
N ARG A 301 28.40 7.63 -2.12
CA ARG A 301 29.83 7.95 -2.17
C ARG A 301 30.19 9.45 -2.30
N SER A 302 29.49 10.25 -3.13
CA SER A 302 29.69 11.73 -3.15
C SER A 302 28.97 12.48 -2.05
N THR A 303 27.68 12.19 -1.88
CA THR A 303 26.76 13.05 -1.14
C THR A 303 27.14 13.23 0.34
N PRO A 304 27.72 12.22 1.03
CA PRO A 304 28.20 12.41 2.40
C PRO A 304 29.28 13.49 2.52
N GLN A 305 30.09 13.73 1.49
CA GLN A 305 31.10 14.79 1.49
C GLN A 305 30.46 16.20 1.52
N ALA A 306 29.24 16.33 0.99
CA ALA A 306 28.42 17.54 1.08
C ALA A 306 27.54 17.58 2.36
N GLY A 307 27.64 16.57 3.24
CA GLY A 307 26.86 16.44 4.46
C GLY A 307 25.42 16.00 4.25
N GLY A 308 25.08 15.46 3.06
CA GLY A 308 23.77 14.91 2.75
C GLY A 308 23.73 13.39 2.90
N PHE A 309 22.66 12.88 3.51
CA PHE A 309 22.45 11.46 3.80
C PHE A 309 21.11 11.00 3.24
N LEU A 310 20.98 9.72 2.92
CA LEU A 310 19.73 9.15 2.43
C LEU A 310 18.71 9.09 3.57
N TRP A 311 17.71 9.97 3.53
CA TRP A 311 16.73 10.12 4.60
C TRP A 311 15.56 9.14 4.48
N ASP A 312 15.01 9.08 3.27
CA ASP A 312 13.92 8.20 2.88
C ASP A 312 14.00 7.93 1.37
N TYR A 313 13.37 6.86 0.90
CA TYR A 313 13.31 6.59 -0.53
C TYR A 313 12.13 5.70 -0.91
N GLU A 314 11.74 5.84 -2.16
CA GLU A 314 10.79 4.98 -2.82
C GLU A 314 11.33 4.53 -4.18
N LEU A 315 11.20 3.25 -4.49
CA LEU A 315 11.59 2.72 -5.78
C LEU A 315 10.43 2.80 -6.79
N PRO A 316 10.72 2.88 -8.10
CA PRO A 316 9.68 2.83 -9.12
C PRO A 316 8.92 1.51 -8.99
N HIS A 317 7.59 1.56 -8.94
CA HIS A 317 6.77 0.36 -8.84
C HIS A 317 5.67 0.33 -9.91
N ALA A 318 5.05 -0.83 -10.11
CA ALA A 318 3.97 -1.01 -11.09
C ALA A 318 2.74 -0.16 -10.72
N VAL A 319 2.40 0.77 -11.62
CA VAL A 319 1.26 1.67 -11.46
C VAL A 319 0.12 1.30 -12.43
N GLY A 320 -1.08 1.85 -12.21
CA GLY A 320 -2.26 1.54 -13.02
C GLY A 320 -2.13 2.04 -14.47
N PRO A 321 -3.10 1.71 -15.34
CA PRO A 321 -3.11 2.19 -16.72
C PRO A 321 -3.10 3.73 -16.77
N GLY A 322 -2.08 4.32 -17.38
CA GLY A 322 -1.91 5.77 -17.51
C GLY A 322 -1.14 6.46 -16.36
N GLU A 323 -0.81 5.73 -15.30
CA GLU A 323 0.05 6.24 -14.23
C GLU A 323 1.52 5.86 -14.47
N GLN A 324 2.43 6.76 -14.10
CA GLN A 324 3.83 6.66 -14.45
C GLN A 324 4.62 5.97 -13.35
N ARG A 325 5.46 5.00 -13.72
CA ARG A 325 6.44 4.45 -12.78
C ARG A 325 7.38 5.56 -12.33
N GLY A 326 7.36 5.86 -11.05
CA GLY A 326 8.21 6.89 -10.46
C GLY A 326 8.42 6.63 -8.98
N GLY A 327 9.68 6.63 -8.57
CA GLY A 327 10.11 6.65 -7.17
C GLY A 327 11.06 7.81 -6.93
N PHE A 328 11.39 8.15 -5.70
CA PHE A 328 12.26 9.27 -5.39
C PHE A 328 13.26 8.91 -4.31
N TYR A 329 14.41 9.58 -4.30
CA TYR A 329 15.32 9.62 -3.18
C TYR A 329 15.14 10.96 -2.46
N LEU A 330 14.96 10.90 -1.15
CA LEU A 330 14.93 12.06 -0.28
C LEU A 330 16.25 12.11 0.48
N LEU A 331 17.10 13.07 0.15
CA LEU A 331 18.35 13.34 0.82
C LEU A 331 18.10 14.40 1.90
N ALA A 332 18.72 14.25 3.06
CA ALA A 332 18.63 15.24 4.12
C ALA A 332 20.00 15.60 4.67
N ARG A 333 20.13 16.84 5.13
CA ARG A 333 21.20 17.26 6.02
C ARG A 333 20.65 17.25 7.45
N PRO A 334 20.81 16.15 8.21
CA PRO A 334 20.15 15.97 9.49
C PRO A 334 20.60 17.05 10.48
N PRO A 335 19.68 17.84 11.06
CA PRO A 335 19.98 18.78 12.13
C PRO A 335 20.55 18.07 13.37
N ASP A 336 21.23 18.80 14.24
CA ASP A 336 21.81 18.24 15.48
C ASP A 336 20.77 17.57 16.39
N ALA A 337 19.50 17.97 16.31
CA ALA A 337 18.41 17.30 17.03
C ALA A 337 18.16 15.87 16.51
N ILE A 338 18.20 15.68 15.19
CA ILE A 338 18.03 14.37 14.53
C ILE A 338 19.25 13.50 14.81
N LYS A 339 20.46 14.06 14.68
CA LYS A 339 21.71 13.40 15.06
C LYS A 339 21.65 12.87 16.51
N ARG A 340 21.15 13.68 17.44
CA ARG A 340 20.91 13.25 18.83
C ARG A 340 19.83 12.18 18.98
N ALA A 341 18.78 12.21 18.16
CA ALA A 341 17.73 11.19 18.17
C ALA A 341 18.27 9.82 17.73
N VAL A 342 19.08 9.78 16.66
CA VAL A 342 19.77 8.57 16.20
C VAL A 342 20.70 8.02 17.30
N LEU A 343 21.51 8.88 17.92
CA LEU A 343 22.33 8.50 19.08
C LEU A 343 21.50 8.02 20.28
N GLY A 344 20.31 8.60 20.47
CA GLY A 344 19.38 8.17 21.50
C GLY A 344 18.88 6.74 21.28
N ALA A 345 18.60 6.37 20.02
CA ALA A 345 18.20 5.02 19.67
C ALA A 345 19.34 4.02 19.94
N THR A 346 20.58 4.34 19.56
CA THR A 346 21.72 3.45 19.80
C THR A 346 22.02 3.23 21.29
N LYS A 347 21.66 4.20 22.15
CA LYS A 347 21.78 4.10 23.61
C LYS A 347 20.92 3.03 24.28
N LEU A 348 19.94 2.49 23.57
CA LEU A 348 19.17 1.33 24.06
C LEU A 348 20.05 0.07 24.17
N VAL A 349 21.08 -0.04 23.32
CA VAL A 349 21.96 -1.21 23.24
C VAL A 349 23.32 -0.94 23.89
N SER A 350 23.93 0.19 23.57
CA SER A 350 25.30 0.55 24.00
C SER A 350 25.33 1.91 24.70
N GLN A 351 26.03 2.00 25.84
CA GLN A 351 26.27 3.28 26.52
C GLN A 351 27.53 4.02 26.00
N SER A 352 28.27 3.41 25.08
CA SER A 352 29.50 3.97 24.51
C SER A 352 29.18 5.03 23.45
N ASP A 353 30.12 5.96 23.25
CA ASP A 353 30.01 6.95 22.17
C ASP A 353 30.27 6.26 20.83
N ILE A 354 29.23 6.16 20.01
CA ILE A 354 29.28 5.60 18.65
C ILE A 354 29.66 6.69 17.67
N ASP A 355 30.53 6.38 16.71
CA ASP A 355 30.83 7.26 15.58
C ASP A 355 29.58 7.45 14.71
N LEU A 356 28.89 8.56 14.95
CA LEU A 356 27.61 8.86 14.31
C LEU A 356 27.79 9.10 12.81
N ASP A 357 28.84 9.80 12.40
CA ASP A 357 29.02 10.12 10.98
C ASP A 357 29.35 8.83 10.20
N ALA A 358 30.12 7.91 10.78
CA ALA A 358 30.33 6.58 10.20
C ALA A 358 29.02 5.77 10.07
N LEU A 359 28.15 5.82 11.10
CA LEU A 359 26.83 5.16 11.06
C LEU A 359 25.91 5.79 10.00
N LEU A 360 25.86 7.11 9.90
CA LEU A 360 25.05 7.81 8.89
C LEU A 360 25.53 7.49 7.46
N ILE A 361 26.85 7.38 7.27
CA ILE A 361 27.45 6.94 5.98
C ILE A 361 27.07 5.50 5.68
N GLU A 362 27.25 4.57 6.62
CA GLU A 362 26.92 3.15 6.46
C GLU A 362 25.45 2.96 6.05
N THR A 363 24.54 3.56 6.82
CA THR A 363 23.10 3.48 6.59
C THR A 363 22.69 4.10 5.25
N SER A 364 23.30 5.23 4.87
CA SER A 364 23.04 5.87 3.57
C SER A 364 23.58 5.09 2.38
N ARG A 365 24.74 4.43 2.52
CA ARG A 365 25.34 3.59 1.47
C ARG A 365 24.49 2.37 1.15
N ARG A 366 23.87 1.79 2.18
CA ARG A 366 23.06 0.57 2.05
C ARG A 366 21.58 0.86 1.79
N GLY A 367 21.07 1.97 2.33
CA GLY A 367 19.63 2.26 2.38
C GLY A 367 18.86 1.45 3.44
N ILE A 368 19.59 0.89 4.42
CA ILE A 368 19.03 0.12 5.56
C ILE A 368 19.90 0.38 6.80
N PRO A 369 19.29 0.68 7.97
CA PRO A 369 17.91 1.11 8.19
C PRO A 369 17.54 2.43 7.51
N ILE A 370 16.25 2.76 7.48
CA ILE A 370 15.76 4.05 6.99
C ILE A 370 15.98 5.12 8.07
N LEU A 371 16.84 6.10 7.79
CA LEU A 371 17.27 7.11 8.77
C LEU A 371 16.10 7.89 9.39
N LYS A 372 15.08 8.22 8.60
CA LYS A 372 13.86 8.86 9.09
C LYS A 372 13.18 8.08 10.22
N ARG A 373 13.02 6.78 10.03
CA ARG A 373 12.35 5.88 10.99
C ARG A 373 13.22 5.65 12.22
N LEU A 374 14.54 5.57 12.03
CA LEU A 374 15.51 5.48 13.14
C LEU A 374 15.48 6.75 14.01
N ALA A 375 15.28 7.92 13.40
CA ALA A 375 15.19 9.20 14.10
C ALA A 375 13.81 9.50 14.72
N ALA A 376 12.76 8.75 14.36
CA ALA A 376 11.38 9.02 14.80
C ALA A 376 11.12 8.77 16.30
N GLY A 377 12.02 8.03 16.97
CA GLY A 377 11.83 7.57 18.35
C GLY A 377 10.75 6.48 18.48
N GLY A 378 10.47 6.07 19.73
CA GLY A 378 9.38 5.14 20.02
C GLY A 378 9.58 3.72 19.46
N SER A 379 8.51 3.09 18.98
CA SER A 379 8.54 1.72 18.43
C SER A 379 9.23 1.66 17.06
N LEU A 380 9.07 2.68 16.22
CA LEU A 380 9.71 2.75 14.89
C LEU A 380 11.24 2.75 14.99
N ALA A 381 11.79 3.60 15.87
CA ALA A 381 13.24 3.64 16.07
C ALA A 381 13.80 2.31 16.61
N ARG A 382 13.04 1.59 17.44
CA ARG A 382 13.42 0.25 17.92
C ARG A 382 13.46 -0.78 16.81
N GLY A 383 12.47 -0.76 15.91
CA GLY A 383 12.47 -1.63 14.73
C GLY A 383 13.70 -1.41 13.85
N GLU A 384 13.97 -0.14 13.52
CA GLU A 384 15.14 0.23 12.71
C GLU A 384 16.48 -0.04 13.40
N LEU A 385 16.54 0.06 14.73
CA LEU A 385 17.71 -0.37 15.50
C LEU A 385 17.93 -1.88 15.38
N GLY A 386 16.86 -2.68 15.46
CA GLY A 386 16.91 -4.11 15.17
C GLY A 386 17.43 -4.38 13.76
N MET A 387 16.96 -3.62 12.77
CA MET A 387 17.42 -3.71 11.39
C MET A 387 18.91 -3.40 11.25
N LEU A 388 19.41 -2.35 11.90
CA LEU A 388 20.85 -2.02 11.95
C LEU A 388 21.66 -3.20 12.50
N LEU A 389 21.22 -3.79 13.61
CA LEU A 389 21.90 -4.93 14.21
C LEU A 389 21.86 -6.16 13.30
N ALA A 390 20.72 -6.45 12.66
CA ALA A 390 20.57 -7.55 11.71
C ALA A 390 21.50 -7.41 10.50
N VAL A 391 21.57 -6.21 9.91
CA VAL A 391 22.41 -6.00 8.73
C VAL A 391 23.91 -6.07 9.05
N ARG A 392 24.33 -5.64 10.24
CA ARG A 392 25.71 -5.80 10.74
C ARG A 392 26.03 -7.23 11.15
N LEU A 393 25.06 -7.95 11.72
CA LEU A 393 25.18 -9.36 12.04
C LEU A 393 25.44 -10.17 10.77
N LEU A 394 24.55 -10.03 9.78
CA LEU A 394 24.60 -10.77 8.53
C LEU A 394 25.80 -10.30 7.69
N GLN A 395 25.92 -9.01 7.41
CA GLN A 395 26.80 -8.53 6.35
C GLN A 395 27.36 -7.12 6.63
N ASP A 396 28.49 -7.06 7.35
CA ASP A 396 29.14 -5.82 7.81
C ASP A 396 30.03 -5.12 6.78
N ALA A 397 30.00 -5.53 5.51
CA ALA A 397 30.91 -5.06 4.45
C ALA A 397 30.82 -3.55 4.15
N PHE A 398 29.69 -2.90 4.45
CA PHE A 398 29.44 -1.48 4.14
C PHE A 398 30.20 -0.50 5.04
N ARG A 399 30.82 -0.98 6.13
CA ARG A 399 31.62 -0.16 7.06
C ARG A 399 33.10 -0.12 6.71
N GLY A 400 33.51 -0.84 5.67
CA GLY A 400 34.87 -0.84 5.14
C GLY A 400 35.61 -2.17 5.33
N PRO A 401 36.82 -2.26 4.77
CA PRO A 401 37.61 -3.50 4.73
C PRO A 401 38.17 -3.91 6.11
N GLY A 402 38.39 -5.20 6.32
CA GLY A 402 39.06 -5.75 7.52
C GLY A 402 38.14 -6.08 8.71
N ARG A 403 36.82 -5.92 8.55
CA ARG A 403 35.83 -6.37 9.54
C ARG A 403 35.49 -7.84 9.38
N ARG A 404 35.04 -8.48 10.47
CA ARG A 404 34.67 -9.89 10.47
C ARG A 404 33.33 -10.06 9.75
N VAL A 405 33.37 -10.65 8.55
CA VAL A 405 32.17 -10.85 7.73
C VAL A 405 31.63 -12.27 7.94
N ARG A 406 30.41 -12.39 8.47
CA ARG A 406 29.76 -13.68 8.72
C ARG A 406 29.09 -14.23 7.45
N LEU A 407 28.40 -13.37 6.72
CA LEU A 407 27.85 -13.66 5.40
C LEU A 407 28.54 -12.79 4.34
N PRO A 408 29.60 -13.29 3.66
CA PRO A 408 30.30 -12.50 2.66
C PRO A 408 29.40 -12.20 1.45
N VAL A 409 29.51 -10.97 0.94
CA VAL A 409 28.82 -10.52 -0.29
C VAL A 409 29.13 -11.48 -1.44
N CYS A 410 30.41 -11.81 -1.62
CA CYS A 410 30.89 -12.73 -2.62
C CYS A 410 31.67 -13.85 -1.93
N GLY A 411 31.32 -15.11 -2.23
CA GLY A 411 32.08 -16.28 -1.81
C GLY A 411 32.08 -17.32 -2.92
N GLY A 412 33.25 -17.59 -3.52
CA GLY A 412 33.36 -18.43 -4.71
C GLY A 412 32.53 -17.86 -5.88
N THR A 413 31.56 -18.64 -6.34
CA THR A 413 30.57 -18.29 -7.40
C THR A 413 29.24 -17.76 -6.84
N THR A 414 29.13 -17.64 -5.52
CA THR A 414 27.89 -17.22 -4.85
C THR A 414 27.94 -15.74 -4.47
N ILE A 415 26.87 -15.02 -4.80
CA ILE A 415 26.59 -13.64 -4.39
C ILE A 415 25.46 -13.66 -3.36
N ARG A 416 25.58 -12.86 -2.30
CA ARG A 416 24.58 -12.75 -1.24
C ARG A 416 24.23 -11.29 -1.00
N MET A 417 22.97 -10.94 -1.21
CA MET A 417 22.47 -9.58 -1.06
C MET A 417 21.30 -9.57 -0.08
N VAL A 418 21.40 -8.73 0.95
CA VAL A 418 20.33 -8.50 1.92
C VAL A 418 19.57 -7.25 1.48
N LEU A 419 18.31 -7.43 1.14
CA LEU A 419 17.45 -6.41 0.54
C LEU A 419 16.32 -6.03 1.51
N PRO A 420 15.92 -4.75 1.57
CA PRO A 420 14.78 -4.33 2.37
C PRO A 420 13.47 -4.67 1.63
N VAL A 421 12.45 -5.09 2.37
CA VAL A 421 11.12 -5.39 1.80
C VAL A 421 10.26 -4.12 1.68
N ASP A 422 10.50 -3.13 2.55
CA ASP A 422 9.76 -1.87 2.64
C ASP A 422 9.54 -1.14 1.30
N PRO A 423 10.55 -0.98 0.42
CA PRO A 423 10.36 -0.29 -0.86
C PRO A 423 9.34 -0.96 -1.80
N TYR A 424 8.99 -2.22 -1.54
CA TYR A 424 8.10 -3.04 -2.37
C TYR A 424 6.72 -3.23 -1.73
N VAL A 425 6.38 -2.50 -0.68
CA VAL A 425 5.09 -2.62 0.05
C VAL A 425 3.87 -2.51 -0.87
N SER A 426 3.84 -1.51 -1.76
CA SER A 426 2.74 -1.29 -2.71
C SER A 426 2.55 -2.47 -3.68
N PRO A 427 3.56 -2.91 -4.47
CA PRO A 427 3.40 -4.03 -5.37
C PRO A 427 3.12 -5.36 -4.65
N LEU A 428 3.73 -5.62 -3.49
CA LEU A 428 3.50 -6.84 -2.71
C LEU A 428 2.04 -6.93 -2.21
N GLU A 429 1.46 -5.81 -1.76
CA GLU A 429 0.06 -5.80 -1.31
C GLU A 429 -0.92 -6.01 -2.47
N LYS A 430 -0.66 -5.40 -3.65
CA LYS A 430 -1.48 -5.65 -4.85
C LYS A 430 -1.38 -7.11 -5.31
N LEU A 431 -0.18 -7.69 -5.28
CA LEU A 431 0.05 -9.11 -5.56
C LEU A 431 -0.74 -9.99 -4.60
N ARG A 432 -0.64 -9.74 -3.29
CA ARG A 432 -1.36 -10.49 -2.26
C ARG A 432 -2.87 -10.45 -2.51
N GLN A 433 -3.45 -9.29 -2.81
CA GLN A 433 -4.88 -9.15 -3.10
C GLN A 433 -5.30 -9.92 -4.36
N GLY A 434 -4.47 -9.90 -5.40
CA GLY A 434 -4.70 -10.67 -6.62
C GLY A 434 -4.60 -12.17 -6.39
N LEU A 435 -3.60 -12.61 -5.65
CA LEU A 435 -3.33 -14.02 -5.35
C LEU A 435 -4.31 -14.61 -4.34
N HIS A 436 -4.76 -13.85 -3.34
CA HIS A 436 -5.74 -14.30 -2.35
C HIS A 436 -7.07 -14.74 -2.99
N LYS A 437 -7.44 -14.15 -4.13
CA LYS A 437 -8.61 -14.61 -4.91
C LYS A 437 -8.41 -16.02 -5.47
N ALA A 438 -7.17 -16.37 -5.83
CA ALA A 438 -6.82 -17.67 -6.40
C ALA A 438 -6.48 -18.71 -5.34
N ASN A 439 -5.86 -18.29 -4.24
CA ASN A 439 -5.50 -19.12 -3.12
C ASN A 439 -5.89 -18.47 -1.78
N PRO A 440 -7.04 -18.85 -1.20
CA PRO A 440 -7.50 -18.34 0.09
C PRO A 440 -6.61 -18.74 1.28
N THR A 441 -5.64 -19.66 1.11
CA THR A 441 -4.74 -20.06 2.20
C THR A 441 -3.61 -19.06 2.45
N LEU A 442 -3.43 -18.06 1.58
CA LEU A 442 -2.52 -16.95 1.82
C LEU A 442 -3.05 -16.15 3.02
N ARG A 443 -2.28 -16.14 4.11
CA ARG A 443 -2.65 -15.56 5.42
C ARG A 443 -2.75 -14.02 5.38
N GLU A 444 -3.19 -13.41 6.48
CA GLU A 444 -3.33 -11.96 6.66
C GLU A 444 -2.03 -11.17 6.39
N ALA A 445 -2.17 -9.86 6.14
CA ALA A 445 -1.11 -8.97 5.64
C ALA A 445 -0.03 -8.62 6.69
N THR A 446 0.76 -9.60 7.11
CA THR A 446 2.01 -9.37 7.84
C THR A 446 3.20 -9.60 6.91
N ARG A 447 4.16 -8.67 6.95
CA ARG A 447 5.26 -8.55 5.98
C ARG A 447 6.57 -8.61 6.75
N PRO A 448 7.58 -9.35 6.28
CA PRO A 448 8.87 -9.36 6.92
C PRO A 448 9.66 -8.10 6.61
N ASP A 449 10.69 -7.84 7.41
CA ASP A 449 11.55 -6.67 7.25
C ASP A 449 12.60 -6.83 6.11
N LEU A 450 13.18 -8.03 5.95
CA LEU A 450 14.29 -8.31 5.03
C LEU A 450 14.00 -9.46 4.07
N LEU A 451 14.66 -9.42 2.92
CA LEU A 451 14.74 -10.51 1.95
C LEU A 451 16.22 -10.74 1.60
N LEU A 452 16.75 -11.91 1.93
CA LEU A 452 18.07 -12.30 1.46
C LEU A 452 17.96 -13.04 0.12
N ALA A 453 18.75 -12.61 -0.86
CA ALA A 453 18.94 -13.29 -2.12
C ALA A 453 20.35 -13.92 -2.17
N CYS A 454 20.41 -15.25 -2.21
CA CYS A 454 21.61 -16.06 -2.44
C CYS A 454 21.62 -16.50 -3.90
N ILE A 455 22.56 -15.98 -4.68
CA ILE A 455 22.64 -16.15 -6.14
C ILE A 455 23.91 -16.91 -6.47
N GLN A 456 23.79 -18.11 -7.01
CA GLN A 456 24.92 -18.87 -7.54
C GLN A 456 24.97 -18.70 -9.06
N VAL A 457 26.03 -18.08 -9.56
CA VAL A 457 26.23 -17.86 -10.99
C VAL A 457 27.29 -18.82 -11.51
N ASN A 458 26.86 -19.80 -12.28
CA ASN A 458 27.74 -20.76 -12.92
C ASN A 458 28.35 -20.15 -14.19
N GLN A 459 29.60 -19.71 -14.10
CA GLN A 459 30.32 -19.12 -15.24
C GLN A 459 31.00 -20.16 -16.14
N VAL A 460 31.13 -21.42 -15.70
CA VAL A 460 31.92 -22.45 -16.39
C VAL A 460 31.09 -23.32 -17.34
N ASP A 461 29.86 -23.67 -16.96
CA ASP A 461 28.95 -24.46 -17.80
C ASP A 461 27.65 -23.67 -18.04
N ARG A 462 27.47 -23.18 -19.27
CA ARG A 462 26.28 -22.39 -19.67
C ARG A 462 24.97 -23.19 -19.61
N ASN A 463 25.04 -24.52 -19.46
CA ASN A 463 23.87 -25.38 -19.32
C ASN A 463 23.38 -25.51 -17.87
N GLU A 464 24.24 -25.30 -16.87
CA GLU A 464 23.84 -25.26 -15.47
C GLU A 464 23.51 -23.81 -15.08
N GLY A 465 22.36 -23.29 -15.53
CA GLY A 465 21.96 -21.88 -15.35
C GLY A 465 21.96 -21.38 -13.89
N THR A 466 21.78 -20.06 -13.73
CA THR A 466 21.80 -19.36 -12.43
C THR A 466 20.82 -19.99 -11.43
N GLN A 467 21.25 -20.13 -10.18
CA GLN A 467 20.38 -20.54 -9.07
C GLN A 467 20.15 -19.36 -8.12
N VAL A 468 18.91 -19.14 -7.70
CA VAL A 468 18.53 -18.08 -6.77
C VAL A 468 17.76 -18.71 -5.62
N HIS A 469 18.31 -18.60 -4.42
CA HIS A 469 17.64 -18.95 -3.17
C HIS A 469 17.19 -17.67 -2.45
N LEU A 470 15.89 -17.57 -2.16
CA LEU A 470 15.29 -16.42 -1.48
C LEU A 470 14.89 -16.79 -0.05
N VAL A 471 15.34 -16.00 0.93
CA VAL A 471 15.06 -16.21 2.35
C VAL A 471 14.40 -14.96 2.94
N PRO A 472 13.07 -14.99 3.18
CA PRO A 472 12.37 -13.97 3.94
C PRO A 472 12.85 -13.95 5.40
N LEU A 473 13.17 -12.78 5.93
CA LEU A 473 13.77 -12.58 7.24
C LEU A 473 12.99 -11.52 8.03
N GLU A 474 12.44 -11.91 9.16
CA GLU A 474 11.82 -11.00 10.11
C GLU A 474 12.81 -10.57 11.20
N VAL A 475 12.78 -9.30 11.59
CA VAL A 475 13.66 -8.74 12.62
C VAL A 475 12.84 -8.16 13.77
N LYS A 476 13.23 -8.49 15.01
CA LYS A 476 12.58 -7.95 16.21
C LYS A 476 13.61 -7.49 17.22
N PHE A 477 13.39 -6.29 17.75
CA PHE A 477 14.15 -5.72 18.85
C PHE A 477 13.23 -5.54 20.07
N ARG A 478 13.65 -6.03 21.24
CA ARG A 478 12.91 -5.92 22.50
C ARG A 478 13.84 -5.54 23.65
N GLU A 479 13.38 -4.64 24.53
CA GLU A 479 14.07 -4.29 25.79
C GLU A 479 13.77 -5.31 26.92
N GLY A 480 13.27 -6.50 26.56
CA GLY A 480 12.93 -7.58 27.48
C GLY A 480 12.81 -8.89 26.69
N ILE A 481 12.84 -10.03 27.37
CA ILE A 481 12.84 -11.35 26.72
C ILE A 481 11.53 -11.57 25.95
N MET A 482 11.66 -11.96 24.68
CA MET A 482 10.51 -12.18 23.80
C MET A 482 9.81 -13.51 24.11
N ALA A 483 8.49 -13.48 24.31
CA ALA A 483 7.71 -14.68 24.59
C ALA A 483 7.59 -15.58 23.34
N ALA A 484 7.50 -16.90 23.55
CA ALA A 484 7.41 -17.89 22.46
C ALA A 484 6.24 -17.62 21.49
N GLN A 485 5.08 -17.18 21.99
CA GLN A 485 3.93 -16.87 21.14
C GLN A 485 4.17 -15.64 20.24
N ASP A 486 4.92 -14.65 20.74
CA ASP A 486 5.30 -13.47 19.94
C ASP A 486 6.33 -13.86 18.88
N LYS A 487 7.25 -14.79 19.19
CA LYS A 487 8.22 -15.33 18.22
C LYS A 487 7.49 -16.04 17.08
N ALA A 488 6.55 -16.95 17.40
CA ALA A 488 5.75 -17.66 16.40
C ALA A 488 4.94 -16.69 15.51
N THR A 489 4.38 -15.63 16.08
CA THR A 489 3.66 -14.60 15.32
C THR A 489 4.60 -13.82 14.39
N SER A 490 5.85 -13.57 14.81
CA SER A 490 6.86 -12.85 14.03
C SER A 490 7.41 -13.72 12.90
N LEU A 491 7.70 -14.99 13.19
CA LEU A 491 8.10 -15.98 12.18
C LEU A 491 7.03 -16.15 11.09
N ALA A 492 5.75 -16.18 11.49
CA ALA A 492 4.65 -16.26 10.53
C ALA A 492 4.64 -15.09 9.53
N GLN A 493 5.19 -13.91 9.87
CA GLN A 493 5.31 -12.78 8.93
C GLN A 493 6.32 -13.08 7.82
N ALA A 494 7.47 -13.66 8.17
CA ALA A 494 8.47 -14.11 7.19
C ALA A 494 7.90 -15.23 6.31
N SER A 495 7.25 -16.21 6.92
CA SER A 495 6.64 -17.33 6.20
C SER A 495 5.58 -16.87 5.19
N ASN A 496 4.76 -15.87 5.53
CA ASN A 496 3.75 -15.33 4.62
C ASN A 496 4.32 -14.79 3.30
N LEU A 497 5.46 -14.09 3.36
CA LEU A 497 6.15 -13.64 2.15
C LEU A 497 6.76 -14.83 1.40
N GLY A 498 7.31 -15.81 2.11
CA GLY A 498 7.82 -17.06 1.53
C GLY A 498 6.77 -17.79 0.71
N ASP A 499 5.58 -18.01 1.26
CA ASP A 499 4.45 -18.64 0.58
C ASP A 499 3.98 -17.84 -0.64
N MET A 500 3.92 -16.52 -0.52
CA MET A 500 3.50 -15.66 -1.63
C MET A 500 4.51 -15.69 -2.78
N LEU A 501 5.81 -15.60 -2.49
CA LEU A 501 6.87 -15.72 -3.49
C LEU A 501 6.88 -17.11 -4.13
N HIS A 502 6.65 -18.15 -3.34
CA HIS A 502 6.55 -19.52 -3.84
C HIS A 502 5.39 -19.67 -4.82
N TYR A 503 4.22 -19.13 -4.48
CA TYR A 503 3.09 -19.14 -5.39
C TYR A 503 3.34 -18.31 -6.65
N LEU A 504 3.98 -17.15 -6.54
CA LEU A 504 4.24 -16.26 -7.68
C LEU A 504 5.29 -16.83 -8.66
N LEU A 505 6.35 -17.45 -8.14
CA LEU A 505 7.55 -17.79 -8.92
C LEU A 505 7.72 -19.28 -9.21
N ARG A 506 7.06 -20.16 -8.44
CA ARG A 506 7.26 -21.63 -8.52
C ARG A 506 5.98 -22.41 -8.78
N ALA A 507 4.83 -21.96 -8.27
CA ALA A 507 3.56 -22.61 -8.57
C ALA A 507 3.18 -22.43 -10.05
N THR A 508 2.22 -23.23 -10.52
CA THR A 508 1.70 -23.10 -11.88
C THR A 508 1.13 -21.67 -12.07
N PRO A 509 1.65 -20.88 -13.03
CA PRO A 509 1.24 -19.50 -13.18
C PRO A 509 -0.23 -19.43 -13.60
N MET A 510 -0.97 -18.48 -13.07
CA MET A 510 -2.38 -18.27 -13.42
C MET A 510 -2.57 -17.91 -14.90
N SER A 511 -1.57 -17.26 -15.49
CA SER A 511 -1.42 -17.05 -16.93
C SER A 511 0.03 -16.67 -17.26
N GLU A 512 0.38 -16.67 -18.55
CA GLU A 512 1.70 -16.20 -19.00
C GLU A 512 2.01 -14.77 -18.56
N LEU A 513 1.00 -13.90 -18.47
CA LEU A 513 1.19 -12.54 -17.97
C LEU A 513 1.67 -12.52 -16.51
N TRP A 514 1.12 -13.39 -15.65
CA TRP A 514 1.58 -13.51 -14.26
C TRP A 514 3.01 -14.04 -14.17
N LYS A 515 3.39 -14.97 -15.04
CA LYS A 515 4.76 -15.48 -15.12
C LYS A 515 5.74 -14.37 -15.54
N ILE A 516 5.46 -13.66 -16.62
CA ILE A 516 6.31 -12.58 -17.15
C ILE A 516 6.44 -11.45 -16.12
N CYS A 517 5.33 -11.00 -15.54
CA CYS A 517 5.35 -9.94 -14.54
C CYS A 517 5.97 -10.40 -13.20
N GLY A 518 5.80 -11.66 -12.80
CA GLY A 518 6.42 -12.22 -11.59
C GLY A 518 7.95 -12.27 -11.71
N LEU A 519 8.47 -12.77 -12.84
CA LEU A 519 9.91 -12.76 -13.13
C LEU A 519 10.45 -11.34 -13.33
N GLY A 520 9.66 -10.46 -13.97
CA GLY A 520 9.98 -9.03 -14.10
C GLY A 520 10.12 -8.35 -12.73
N PHE A 521 9.22 -8.64 -11.79
CA PHE A 521 9.28 -8.12 -10.43
C PHE A 521 10.49 -8.64 -9.66
N LEU A 522 10.80 -9.94 -9.76
CA LEU A 522 12.04 -10.49 -9.20
C LEU A 522 13.27 -9.81 -9.82
N SER A 523 13.26 -9.56 -11.13
CA SER A 523 14.34 -8.84 -11.80
C SER A 523 14.49 -7.41 -11.28
N GLU A 524 13.41 -6.69 -10.98
CA GLU A 524 13.48 -5.33 -10.38
C GLU A 524 14.10 -5.36 -8.98
N ILE A 525 13.70 -6.34 -8.14
CA ILE A 525 14.27 -6.52 -6.80
C ILE A 525 15.78 -6.80 -6.87
N LEU A 526 16.19 -7.71 -7.75
CA LEU A 526 17.59 -8.08 -7.90
C LEU A 526 18.42 -6.98 -8.56
N ASP A 527 17.91 -6.28 -9.58
CA ASP A 527 18.58 -5.12 -10.21
C ASP A 527 18.90 -4.05 -9.18
N HIS A 528 17.93 -3.71 -8.31
CA HIS A 528 18.17 -2.78 -7.22
C HIS A 528 19.28 -3.27 -6.28
N GLY A 529 19.26 -4.54 -5.90
CA GLY A 529 20.32 -5.17 -5.12
C GLY A 529 21.70 -5.05 -5.77
N PHE A 530 21.84 -5.42 -7.03
CA PHE A 530 23.10 -5.33 -7.75
C PHE A 530 23.65 -3.90 -7.83
N ARG A 531 22.76 -2.89 -7.90
CA ARG A 531 23.15 -1.47 -7.91
C ARG A 531 23.62 -0.99 -6.54
N VAL A 532 22.94 -1.38 -5.45
CA VAL A 532 23.37 -1.07 -4.07
C VAL A 532 24.71 -1.73 -3.73
N TYR A 533 24.90 -2.99 -4.14
CA TYR A 533 26.13 -3.76 -3.92
C TYR A 533 27.19 -3.53 -4.99
N GLY A 534 27.00 -2.59 -5.92
CA GLY A 534 27.92 -2.32 -7.03
C GLY A 534 29.29 -1.77 -6.63
N ASP A 535 29.44 -1.30 -5.39
CA ASP A 535 30.68 -0.77 -4.87
C ASP A 535 31.79 -1.85 -4.77
N PRO A 536 32.93 -1.70 -5.48
CA PRO A 536 34.04 -2.64 -5.44
C PRO A 536 34.61 -2.86 -4.03
N SER A 537 34.51 -1.87 -3.13
CA SER A 537 34.93 -2.02 -1.74
C SER A 537 34.03 -2.94 -0.92
N VAL A 538 32.80 -3.18 -1.39
CA VAL A 538 31.80 -4.05 -0.77
C VAL A 538 31.82 -5.43 -1.42
N ASN A 539 31.76 -5.51 -2.75
CA ASN A 539 31.64 -6.78 -3.47
C ASN A 539 32.98 -7.47 -3.79
N GLY A 540 34.11 -6.75 -3.72
CA GLY A 540 35.44 -7.30 -4.00
C GLY A 540 35.69 -7.72 -5.46
N LYS A 541 34.85 -7.26 -6.41
CA LYS A 541 34.94 -7.55 -7.85
C LYS A 541 35.28 -6.26 -8.62
N SER A 542 35.84 -6.40 -9.82
CA SER A 542 35.95 -5.25 -10.71
C SER A 542 34.55 -4.81 -11.19
N PRO A 543 34.35 -3.53 -11.53
CA PRO A 543 33.06 -3.08 -12.05
C PRO A 543 32.59 -3.87 -13.29
N GLU A 544 33.51 -4.23 -14.19
CA GLU A 544 33.21 -5.05 -15.37
C GLU A 544 32.76 -6.47 -14.99
N GLN A 545 33.47 -7.13 -14.07
CA GLN A 545 33.09 -8.47 -13.58
C GLN A 545 31.73 -8.44 -12.89
N TRP A 546 31.46 -7.39 -12.12
CA TRP A 546 30.18 -7.22 -11.43
C TRP A 546 29.02 -7.07 -12.43
N VAL A 547 29.20 -6.26 -13.47
CA VAL A 547 28.21 -6.07 -14.53
C VAL A 547 27.97 -7.35 -15.34
N GLU A 548 29.02 -8.12 -15.63
CA GLU A 548 28.87 -9.43 -16.28
C GLU A 548 28.02 -10.40 -15.46
N ILE A 549 28.26 -10.47 -14.14
CA ILE A 549 27.48 -11.32 -13.24
C ILE A 549 26.04 -10.80 -13.11
N HIS A 550 25.87 -9.49 -12.99
CA HIS A 550 24.57 -8.82 -12.93
C HIS A 550 23.73 -9.14 -14.16
N GLN A 551 24.30 -8.95 -15.36
CA GLN A 551 23.65 -9.29 -16.63
C GLN A 551 23.29 -10.77 -16.70
N ALA A 552 24.22 -11.67 -16.36
CA ALA A 552 24.00 -13.12 -16.47
C ALA A 552 22.85 -13.58 -15.56
N CYS A 553 22.84 -13.12 -14.32
CA CYS A 553 21.79 -13.43 -13.36
C CYS A 553 20.42 -12.94 -13.87
N LEU A 554 20.30 -11.67 -14.25
CA LEU A 554 19.03 -11.12 -14.70
C LEU A 554 18.57 -11.74 -16.04
N ALA A 555 19.49 -12.10 -16.93
CA ALA A 555 19.16 -12.84 -18.16
C ALA A 555 18.51 -14.20 -17.88
N ASP A 556 19.02 -14.95 -16.90
CA ASP A 556 18.42 -16.23 -16.50
C ASP A 556 17.08 -16.05 -15.79
N VAL A 557 16.92 -14.97 -15.02
CA VAL A 557 15.66 -14.62 -14.37
C VAL A 557 14.57 -14.28 -15.39
N VAL A 558 14.81 -13.32 -16.28
CA VAL A 558 13.78 -12.89 -17.25
C VAL A 558 13.45 -13.94 -18.30
N SER A 559 14.37 -14.87 -18.57
CA SER A 559 14.12 -16.02 -19.47
C SER A 559 13.48 -17.22 -18.80
N GLY A 560 13.34 -17.21 -17.47
CA GLY A 560 12.84 -18.35 -16.71
C GLY A 560 13.78 -19.56 -16.70
N ARG A 561 15.04 -19.42 -17.12
CA ARG A 561 16.08 -20.48 -17.00
C ARG A 561 16.64 -20.60 -15.59
N VAL A 562 16.41 -19.59 -14.76
CA VAL A 562 16.83 -19.57 -13.36
C VAL A 562 16.17 -20.71 -12.57
N LYS A 563 16.94 -21.39 -11.73
CA LYS A 563 16.40 -22.29 -10.71
C LYS A 563 16.14 -21.50 -9.44
N ILE A 564 14.87 -21.31 -9.10
CA ILE A 564 14.47 -20.54 -7.90
C ILE A 564 14.14 -21.51 -6.77
N SER A 565 14.69 -21.30 -5.58
CA SER A 565 14.27 -21.95 -4.33
C SER A 565 13.91 -20.87 -3.30
N ILE A 566 12.95 -21.16 -2.43
CA ILE A 566 12.41 -20.19 -1.47
C ILE A 566 12.26 -20.90 -0.13
N ALA A 567 12.82 -20.32 0.93
CA ALA A 567 12.61 -20.77 2.31
C ALA A 567 11.21 -20.30 2.76
N GLN A 568 10.20 -21.15 2.59
CA GLN A 568 8.79 -20.81 2.87
C GLN A 568 8.49 -20.66 4.35
N GLU A 569 9.24 -21.34 5.19
CA GLU A 569 9.19 -21.25 6.65
C GLU A 569 9.69 -19.88 7.15
N GLY A 570 10.51 -19.18 6.36
CA GLY A 570 11.09 -17.89 6.74
C GLY A 570 12.12 -18.01 7.86
N ARG A 571 12.74 -16.89 8.25
CA ARG A 571 13.71 -16.84 9.36
C ARG A 571 13.40 -15.68 10.28
N LEU A 572 13.70 -15.83 11.56
CA LEU A 572 13.48 -14.81 12.58
C LEU A 572 14.78 -14.44 13.30
N LEU A 573 15.11 -13.15 13.33
CA LEU A 573 16.18 -12.59 14.14
C LEU A 573 15.59 -11.79 15.29
N VAL A 574 15.85 -12.21 16.53
CA VAL A 574 15.40 -11.53 17.75
C VAL A 574 16.59 -10.95 18.48
N PHE A 575 16.58 -9.65 18.73
CA PHE A 575 17.53 -8.94 19.58
C PHE A 575 16.82 -8.60 20.88
N ASP A 576 17.15 -9.27 21.98
CA ASP A 576 16.48 -9.08 23.26
C ASP A 576 17.43 -9.19 24.47
N GLU A 577 16.85 -9.10 25.68
CA GLU A 577 17.59 -9.17 26.94
C GLU A 577 17.83 -10.63 27.42
N SER A 578 17.85 -11.61 26.50
CA SER A 578 18.22 -12.98 26.82
C SER A 578 19.66 -13.07 27.37
N PRO A 579 19.92 -13.97 28.33
CA PRO A 579 21.22 -14.04 29.02
C PRO A 579 22.38 -14.50 28.14
N HIS A 580 22.09 -15.25 27.09
CA HIS A 580 23.04 -15.69 26.06
C HIS A 580 22.29 -15.83 24.73
N SER A 581 23.04 -15.83 23.63
CA SER A 581 22.46 -16.03 22.30
C SER A 581 22.28 -17.50 22.00
N TYR A 582 21.15 -17.87 21.38
CA TYR A 582 20.77 -19.25 21.10
C TYR A 582 19.87 -19.33 19.86
N VAL A 583 19.78 -20.54 19.32
CA VAL A 583 18.88 -20.91 18.23
C VAL A 583 17.66 -21.64 18.80
N ASP A 584 16.51 -21.43 18.16
CA ASP A 584 15.22 -21.86 18.65
C ASP A 584 14.36 -22.35 17.47
N ASP A 585 13.85 -23.57 17.60
CA ASP A 585 12.81 -24.14 16.75
C ASP A 585 11.46 -23.64 17.28
N THR A 586 10.96 -22.57 16.65
CA THR A 586 9.82 -21.79 17.17
C THR A 586 8.49 -22.43 16.80
N ASP A 587 8.39 -23.06 15.64
CA ASP A 587 7.18 -23.76 15.20
C ASP A 587 7.16 -25.27 15.50
N ARG A 588 8.27 -25.81 16.00
CA ARG A 588 8.48 -27.19 16.45
C ARG A 588 8.47 -28.21 15.31
N ASP A 589 8.96 -27.83 14.14
CA ASP A 589 9.06 -28.71 12.98
C ASP A 589 10.39 -29.49 12.89
N GLY A 590 11.33 -29.23 13.82
CA GLY A 590 12.64 -29.85 13.90
C GLY A 590 13.75 -29.09 13.16
N PHE A 591 13.44 -27.94 12.58
CA PHE A 591 14.40 -26.99 12.00
C PHE A 591 14.60 -25.80 12.97
N GLU A 592 15.77 -25.16 12.95
CA GLU A 592 16.06 -24.02 13.82
C GLU A 592 16.01 -22.72 13.00
N GLU A 593 14.83 -22.10 12.92
CA GLU A 593 14.55 -20.93 12.09
C GLU A 593 14.68 -19.60 12.82
N THR A 594 14.83 -19.62 14.15
CA THR A 594 14.95 -18.41 14.97
C THR A 594 16.32 -18.30 15.64
N LEU A 595 17.00 -17.17 15.44
CA LEU A 595 18.19 -16.81 16.21
C LEU A 595 17.85 -15.68 17.19
N VAL A 596 18.06 -15.95 18.47
CA VAL A 596 17.98 -14.96 19.54
C VAL A 596 19.38 -14.47 19.87
N VAL A 597 19.59 -13.17 19.75
CA VAL A 597 20.85 -12.47 20.01
C VAL A 597 20.70 -11.69 21.31
N SER A 598 21.55 -12.03 22.27
CA SER A 598 21.61 -11.37 23.58
C SER A 598 22.02 -9.90 23.45
N ARG A 599 21.74 -9.12 24.52
CA ARG A 599 22.18 -7.73 24.63
C ARG A 599 23.70 -7.57 24.48
N GLU A 600 24.48 -8.48 25.04
CA GLU A 600 25.94 -8.39 24.99
C GLU A 600 26.48 -8.56 23.56
N ASP A 601 25.97 -9.55 22.82
CA ASP A 601 26.32 -9.71 21.40
C ASP A 601 25.78 -8.54 20.55
N SER A 602 24.61 -8.01 20.87
CA SER A 602 24.06 -6.81 20.23
C SER A 602 24.95 -5.58 20.45
N ARG A 603 25.52 -5.42 21.64
CA ARG A 603 26.48 -4.37 21.97
C ARG A 603 27.76 -4.53 21.16
N VAL A 604 28.27 -5.76 21.04
CA VAL A 604 29.46 -6.08 20.23
C VAL A 604 29.25 -5.72 18.75
N LEU A 605 28.08 -6.03 18.18
CA LEU A 605 27.71 -5.66 16.81
C LEU A 605 27.65 -4.14 16.59
N LEU A 606 27.32 -3.39 17.65
CA LEU A 606 27.20 -1.94 17.57
C LEU A 606 28.55 -1.22 17.78
N GLU A 607 29.38 -1.70 18.70
CA GLU A 607 30.63 -1.07 19.18
C GLU A 607 31.92 -1.59 18.52
N ASP A 608 31.85 -2.59 17.64
CA ASP A 608 33.02 -3.28 17.05
C ASP A 608 33.83 -4.15 18.03
N GLY A 609 33.15 -4.82 18.96
CA GLY A 609 33.80 -5.78 19.86
C GLY A 609 34.39 -7.01 19.12
N VAL A 610 35.45 -7.60 19.68
CA VAL A 610 36.17 -8.73 19.05
C VAL A 610 35.55 -10.09 19.38
N GLN A 611 34.88 -10.23 20.53
CA GLN A 611 34.31 -11.50 20.98
C GLN A 611 32.79 -11.48 20.85
N ILE A 612 32.27 -12.35 19.99
CA ILE A 612 30.83 -12.64 19.86
C ILE A 612 30.62 -14.13 20.15
N SER A 613 29.45 -14.52 20.66
CA SER A 613 29.15 -15.93 20.92
C SER A 613 29.20 -16.81 19.66
N GLN A 614 29.53 -18.10 19.82
CA GLN A 614 29.64 -19.05 18.70
C GLN A 614 28.34 -19.19 17.90
N SER A 615 27.18 -19.20 18.57
CA SER A 615 25.86 -19.28 17.93
C SER A 615 25.62 -18.11 16.98
N VAL A 616 26.10 -16.91 17.34
CA VAL A 616 25.97 -15.72 16.50
C VAL A 616 27.01 -15.72 15.38
N ASP A 617 28.20 -16.27 15.63
CA ASP A 617 29.28 -16.42 14.65
C ASP A 617 28.93 -17.41 13.52
N GLN A 618 28.07 -18.40 13.80
CA GLN A 618 27.62 -19.44 12.88
C GLN A 618 26.22 -19.19 12.30
N VAL A 619 25.69 -17.96 12.37
CA VAL A 619 24.32 -17.62 11.93
C VAL A 619 23.98 -18.13 10.53
N ALA A 620 24.92 -18.08 9.59
CA ALA A 620 24.70 -18.49 8.21
C ALA A 620 24.48 -20.00 8.06
N SER A 621 25.17 -20.81 8.86
CA SER A 621 25.03 -22.28 8.85
C SER A 621 23.88 -22.75 9.74
N LEU A 622 23.62 -22.07 10.85
CA LEU A 622 22.58 -22.47 11.81
C LEU A 622 21.18 -22.22 11.25
N LEU A 623 20.96 -21.07 10.62
CA LEU A 623 19.67 -20.73 10.04
C LEU A 623 19.54 -21.17 8.57
N ASP A 624 20.37 -22.11 8.08
CA ASP A 624 20.43 -22.54 6.67
C ASP A 624 20.21 -21.40 5.64
N ILE A 625 20.87 -20.27 5.85
CA ILE A 625 20.62 -19.04 5.11
C ILE A 625 21.07 -19.17 3.64
N CYS A 626 21.98 -20.12 3.37
CA CYS A 626 22.53 -20.37 2.05
C CYS A 626 21.78 -21.46 1.27
N GLY A 627 20.96 -22.28 1.92
CA GLY A 627 20.25 -23.40 1.31
C GLY A 627 21.14 -24.63 1.03
N PRO A 628 20.54 -25.82 0.88
CA PRO A 628 21.25 -27.09 0.78
C PRO A 628 22.02 -27.30 -0.55
N ASP A 629 21.55 -26.72 -1.66
CA ASP A 629 22.12 -26.93 -3.00
C ASP A 629 23.30 -25.98 -3.32
N ILE A 630 23.46 -24.87 -2.59
CA ILE A 630 24.52 -23.86 -2.82
C ILE A 630 25.80 -24.21 -2.03
N MET A 631 25.71 -25.16 -1.10
CA MET A 631 26.81 -25.61 -0.24
C MET A 631 27.67 -26.69 -0.92
N VAL A 632 28.33 -26.36 -2.04
CA VAL A 632 29.43 -27.18 -2.59
C VAL A 632 30.62 -26.30 -2.98
N SER A 633 31.44 -25.96 -1.99
CA SER A 633 32.92 -26.08 -2.04
C SER A 633 33.53 -25.55 -0.74
N SER A 634 33.53 -26.37 0.31
CA SER A 634 34.40 -26.12 1.46
C SER A 634 35.84 -26.53 1.10
N THR A 635 36.61 -25.64 0.49
CA THR A 635 38.07 -25.69 0.65
C THR A 635 38.43 -24.85 1.85
N THR A 636 38.61 -25.53 2.98
CA THR A 636 39.34 -25.04 4.15
C THR A 636 40.69 -24.48 3.73
N GLU A 637 40.86 -23.15 3.77
CA GLU A 637 42.20 -22.57 3.92
C GLU A 637 42.59 -22.71 5.38
N SER A 638 43.28 -23.81 5.69
CA SER A 638 43.94 -24.03 6.97
C SER A 638 45.24 -23.24 7.01
N VAL A 639 45.37 -22.39 8.03
CA VAL A 639 46.66 -21.93 8.55
C VAL A 639 47.45 -23.14 9.07
N ILE A 640 48.71 -23.23 8.67
CA ILE A 640 49.66 -24.31 8.98
C ILE A 640 50.03 -24.31 10.48
N SER A 641 49.91 -25.46 11.17
CA SER A 641 50.99 -26.05 11.98
C SER A 641 50.66 -27.41 12.60
N VAL A 642 51.32 -28.46 12.08
CA VAL A 642 52.00 -29.61 12.71
C VAL A 642 51.47 -30.20 14.04
N GLY A 643 51.14 -31.52 14.04
CA GLY A 643 51.39 -32.40 15.20
C GLY A 643 50.42 -33.58 15.42
N GLN A 644 50.74 -34.75 14.85
CA GLN A 644 50.53 -36.13 15.33
C GLN A 644 49.42 -36.44 16.40
N GLN A 645 48.46 -37.33 16.07
CA GLN A 645 48.51 -38.78 16.38
C GLN A 645 47.22 -39.50 15.92
N VAL A 646 47.42 -40.72 15.42
CA VAL A 646 46.41 -41.63 14.85
C VAL A 646 45.82 -42.51 15.97
N GLY A 647 44.49 -42.57 16.05
CA GLY A 647 43.76 -43.50 16.92
C GLY A 647 42.51 -44.02 16.21
N THR A 648 42.52 -45.31 15.91
CA THR A 648 41.53 -46.11 15.18
C THR A 648 40.18 -46.26 15.90
N LEU A 649 39.06 -46.11 15.20
CA LEU A 649 37.72 -46.49 15.66
C LEU A 649 37.24 -47.74 14.90
N ARG A 650 36.72 -48.71 15.67
CA ARG A 650 36.04 -49.94 15.24
C ARG A 650 34.52 -49.77 15.37
N ASP A 651 33.82 -50.49 14.53
CA ASP A 651 32.37 -50.66 14.43
C ASP A 651 31.64 -50.98 15.74
N SER A 652 30.39 -50.53 15.88
CA SER A 652 29.27 -51.38 16.32
C SER A 652 27.89 -50.72 16.09
N GLU A 653 26.94 -51.62 15.83
CA GLU A 653 25.58 -51.51 15.31
C GLU A 653 24.52 -50.78 16.16
N PRO A 654 23.33 -50.49 15.58
CA PRO A 654 22.27 -49.70 16.22
C PRO A 654 21.39 -50.54 17.15
N VAL A 655 21.04 -49.96 18.30
CA VAL A 655 20.04 -50.51 19.23
C VAL A 655 18.83 -49.58 19.27
N SER A 656 17.65 -50.13 18.94
CA SER A 656 16.35 -49.48 19.05
C SER A 656 15.96 -49.23 20.52
N PRO A 657 15.34 -48.08 20.88
CA PRO A 657 14.86 -47.87 22.24
C PRO A 657 13.42 -48.34 22.43
N GLN A 658 13.23 -49.18 23.44
CA GLN A 658 11.93 -49.50 24.04
C GLN A 658 11.52 -48.40 25.04
N VAL A 659 10.24 -48.07 25.00
CA VAL A 659 9.55 -47.15 25.92
C VAL A 659 9.32 -47.81 27.28
N PRO A 660 9.56 -47.11 28.40
CA PRO A 660 8.90 -47.39 29.67
C PRO A 660 7.82 -46.34 29.96
N VAL A 661 6.62 -46.85 30.17
CA VAL A 661 5.49 -46.16 30.79
C VAL A 661 5.79 -46.03 32.28
N ASP A 662 5.69 -44.83 32.85
CA ASP A 662 5.41 -44.70 34.28
C ASP A 662 4.53 -43.49 34.58
N SER A 663 3.53 -43.77 35.40
CA SER A 663 2.39 -42.92 35.74
C SER A 663 2.66 -42.12 37.02
N ALA A 664 2.47 -40.79 36.97
CA ALA A 664 2.20 -39.99 38.16
C ALA A 664 1.28 -38.81 37.81
N SER A 665 0.20 -38.72 38.57
CA SER A 665 -0.95 -37.83 38.47
C SER A 665 -0.63 -36.34 38.69
N ALA A 666 -1.04 -35.50 37.75
CA ALA A 666 -1.14 -34.04 37.87
C ALA A 666 -2.63 -33.62 37.96
N PRO A 667 -2.97 -32.50 38.64
CA PRO A 667 -4.34 -32.15 38.99
C PRO A 667 -5.15 -31.73 37.77
N THR A 668 -6.40 -32.19 37.72
CA THR A 668 -7.34 -31.99 36.62
C THR A 668 -7.74 -30.52 36.52
N LEU A 669 -7.19 -29.79 35.55
CA LEU A 669 -7.81 -28.57 35.02
C LEU A 669 -9.01 -29.02 34.19
N GLN A 670 -10.22 -28.68 34.64
CA GLN A 670 -11.44 -28.88 33.84
C GLN A 670 -11.33 -28.06 32.55
N GLU A 671 -11.33 -28.73 31.41
CA GLU A 671 -11.54 -28.09 30.12
C GLU A 671 -12.91 -27.38 30.13
N PRO A 672 -13.01 -26.11 29.72
CA PRO A 672 -14.31 -25.46 29.61
C PRO A 672 -15.12 -26.18 28.53
N SER A 673 -16.28 -26.70 28.91
CA SER A 673 -17.22 -27.38 28.03
C SER A 673 -17.56 -26.48 26.83
N THR A 674 -17.14 -26.87 25.63
CA THR A 674 -17.33 -26.14 24.36
C THR A 674 -18.75 -26.22 23.79
N VAL A 675 -19.72 -26.72 24.56
CA VAL A 675 -21.11 -26.93 24.10
C VAL A 675 -22.02 -25.83 24.64
N VAL A 676 -22.51 -24.96 23.76
CA VAL A 676 -23.48 -23.90 24.09
C VAL A 676 -24.77 -24.52 24.66
N PRO A 677 -25.23 -24.11 25.86
CA PRO A 677 -26.44 -24.66 26.48
C PRO A 677 -27.70 -24.47 25.62
N PRO A 678 -28.65 -25.43 25.61
CA PRO A 678 -29.89 -25.33 24.83
C PRO A 678 -30.72 -24.08 25.15
N ARG A 679 -30.80 -23.69 26.43
CA ARG A 679 -31.51 -22.49 26.89
C ARG A 679 -30.93 -21.20 26.30
N THR A 680 -29.60 -21.13 26.15
CA THR A 680 -28.92 -19.99 25.52
C THR A 680 -29.27 -19.88 24.03
N ARG A 681 -29.40 -21.03 23.34
CA ARG A 681 -29.84 -21.07 21.94
C ARG A 681 -31.29 -20.60 21.78
N GLU A 682 -32.18 -21.03 22.66
CA GLU A 682 -33.59 -20.60 22.67
C GLU A 682 -33.73 -19.10 22.95
N HIS A 683 -33.00 -18.56 23.92
CA HIS A 683 -32.98 -17.12 24.24
C HIS A 683 -32.55 -16.28 23.03
N VAL A 684 -31.42 -16.64 22.40
CA VAL A 684 -30.93 -15.93 21.21
C VAL A 684 -31.88 -16.08 20.02
N ALA A 685 -32.49 -17.25 19.83
CA ALA A 685 -33.50 -17.45 18.79
C ALA A 685 -34.73 -16.56 19.02
N GLY A 686 -35.20 -16.47 20.27
CA GLY A 686 -36.32 -15.62 20.68
C GLY A 686 -36.06 -14.13 20.47
N ALA A 687 -34.85 -13.65 20.76
CA ALA A 687 -34.51 -12.23 20.63
C ALA A 687 -34.57 -11.69 19.18
N PHE A 688 -34.31 -12.57 18.20
CA PHE A 688 -34.44 -12.25 16.76
C PHE A 688 -35.76 -12.75 16.16
N SER A 689 -36.68 -13.30 16.96
CA SER A 689 -38.02 -13.68 16.50
C SER A 689 -38.78 -12.45 16.00
N GLY A 690 -39.48 -12.58 14.87
CA GLY A 690 -40.19 -11.47 14.22
C GLY A 690 -39.30 -10.41 13.56
N PHE A 691 -37.97 -10.59 13.49
CA PHE A 691 -37.15 -9.79 12.58
C PHE A 691 -37.27 -10.37 11.17
N ILE A 692 -37.79 -9.58 10.23
CA ILE A 692 -38.07 -10.00 8.87
C ILE A 692 -36.88 -9.61 7.99
N GLY A 693 -36.52 -10.46 7.02
CA GLY A 693 -35.42 -10.25 6.08
C GLY A 693 -34.00 -10.27 6.66
N ASN A 694 -33.01 -9.98 5.81
CA ASN A 694 -31.59 -9.87 6.18
C ASN A 694 -31.02 -11.08 6.97
N ARG A 695 -31.46 -12.31 6.61
CA ARG A 695 -31.06 -13.56 7.31
C ARG A 695 -29.54 -13.74 7.49
N PRO A 696 -28.67 -13.45 6.49
CA PRO A 696 -27.21 -13.60 6.67
C PRO A 696 -26.64 -12.73 7.79
N ALA A 697 -27.13 -11.49 7.93
CA ALA A 697 -26.73 -10.58 8.99
C ALA A 697 -27.20 -11.08 10.36
N VAL A 698 -28.47 -11.51 10.45
CA VAL A 698 -29.06 -12.08 11.66
C VAL A 698 -28.29 -13.32 12.12
N ASP A 699 -27.98 -14.24 11.23
CA ASP A 699 -27.27 -15.47 11.59
C ASP A 699 -25.83 -15.22 12.04
N THR A 700 -25.16 -14.22 11.45
CA THR A 700 -23.84 -13.76 11.88
C THR A 700 -23.87 -13.21 13.30
N LEU A 701 -24.85 -12.34 13.61
CA LEU A 701 -25.04 -11.81 14.95
C LEU A 701 -25.45 -12.89 15.96
N ARG A 702 -26.32 -13.84 15.59
CA ARG A 702 -26.70 -14.97 16.45
C ARG A 702 -25.47 -15.77 16.89
N ARG A 703 -24.59 -16.12 15.95
CA ARG A 703 -23.33 -16.84 16.29
C ARG A 703 -22.44 -16.03 17.23
N ALA A 704 -22.30 -14.73 16.97
CA ALA A 704 -21.50 -13.84 17.81
C ALA A 704 -22.05 -13.73 19.24
N ILE A 705 -23.37 -13.56 19.38
CA ILE A 705 -24.06 -13.48 20.67
C ILE A 705 -23.97 -14.79 21.42
N LEU A 706 -24.15 -15.94 20.75
CA LEU A 706 -24.01 -17.25 21.39
C LEU A 706 -22.61 -17.44 21.98
N LYS A 707 -21.57 -16.96 21.29
CA LYS A 707 -20.19 -16.98 21.80
C LYS A 707 -20.01 -15.99 22.96
N ALA A 708 -20.58 -14.78 22.85
CA ALA A 708 -20.50 -13.76 23.88
C ALA A 708 -21.16 -14.18 25.21
N LEU A 709 -22.28 -14.91 25.14
CA LEU A 709 -22.99 -15.43 26.30
C LEU A 709 -22.26 -16.59 27.01
N LEU A 710 -21.12 -17.06 26.48
CA LEU A 710 -20.23 -17.99 27.18
C LEU A 710 -19.29 -17.28 28.17
N SER A 711 -19.19 -15.94 28.08
CA SER A 711 -18.39 -15.10 28.98
C SER A 711 -19.28 -14.38 29.98
N ASP A 712 -18.79 -14.17 31.21
CA ASP A 712 -19.47 -13.39 32.25
C ASP A 712 -18.58 -12.23 32.71
N PRO A 713 -18.96 -10.96 32.47
CA PRO A 713 -20.15 -10.50 31.73
C PRO A 713 -20.04 -10.77 30.21
N PRO A 714 -21.18 -10.84 29.51
CA PRO A 714 -21.21 -11.21 28.10
C PRO A 714 -20.61 -10.11 27.22
N GLN A 715 -19.69 -10.46 26.35
CA GLN A 715 -19.02 -9.51 25.46
C GLN A 715 -18.88 -10.03 24.04
N LEU A 716 -19.23 -9.20 23.06
CA LEU A 716 -19.00 -9.55 21.67
C LEU A 716 -17.50 -9.64 21.33
N PRO A 717 -17.10 -10.59 20.47
CA PRO A 717 -15.68 -10.81 20.15
C PRO A 717 -15.04 -9.66 19.36
N ALA A 718 -15.86 -8.83 18.71
CA ALA A 718 -15.43 -7.70 17.89
C ALA A 718 -16.46 -6.57 17.98
N SER A 719 -16.04 -5.37 17.56
CA SER A 719 -16.94 -4.27 17.23
C SER A 719 -17.54 -4.50 15.84
N TYR A 720 -18.78 -4.10 15.61
CA TYR A 720 -19.49 -4.35 14.35
C TYR A 720 -19.85 -3.05 13.64
N LEU A 721 -19.80 -3.06 12.29
CA LEU A 721 -20.22 -1.96 11.44
C LEU A 721 -21.35 -2.41 10.50
N PHE A 722 -22.56 -1.92 10.73
CA PHE A 722 -23.72 -2.17 9.88
C PHE A 722 -23.72 -1.23 8.67
N THR A 723 -23.63 -1.77 7.46
CA THR A 723 -23.64 -1.01 6.21
C THR A 723 -24.92 -1.24 5.41
N GLY A 724 -25.33 -0.31 4.55
CA GLY A 724 -26.52 -0.45 3.67
C GLY A 724 -27.45 0.77 3.70
N ASN A 725 -28.50 0.75 2.89
CA ASN A 725 -29.39 1.90 2.72
C ASN A 725 -30.18 2.29 3.98
N PRO A 726 -30.76 3.51 4.03
CA PRO A 726 -31.68 3.91 5.09
C PRO A 726 -32.83 2.90 5.29
N SER A 727 -33.30 2.75 6.52
CA SER A 727 -34.41 1.86 6.89
C SER A 727 -34.16 0.35 6.65
N THR A 728 -32.91 -0.09 6.46
CA THR A 728 -32.55 -1.53 6.37
C THR A 728 -32.59 -2.28 7.71
N GLY A 729 -32.81 -1.59 8.84
CA GLY A 729 -32.97 -2.20 10.16
C GLY A 729 -31.73 -2.17 11.07
N LYS A 730 -30.72 -1.34 10.76
CA LYS A 730 -29.46 -1.21 11.54
C LYS A 730 -29.69 -0.97 13.03
N THR A 731 -30.48 0.05 13.36
CA THR A 731 -30.78 0.45 14.74
C THR A 731 -31.58 -0.63 15.48
N GLU A 732 -32.48 -1.33 14.80
CA GLU A 732 -33.28 -2.41 15.39
C GLU A 732 -32.43 -3.65 15.66
N LEU A 733 -31.51 -4.02 14.76
CA LEU A 733 -30.53 -5.07 15.00
C LEU A 733 -29.63 -4.74 16.20
N ALA A 734 -29.11 -3.51 16.27
CA ALA A 734 -28.29 -3.07 17.41
C ALA A 734 -29.06 -3.18 18.75
N ARG A 735 -30.33 -2.80 18.76
CA ARG A 735 -31.21 -2.91 19.94
C ARG A 735 -31.44 -4.36 20.34
N ARG A 736 -31.67 -5.26 19.38
CA ARG A 736 -31.85 -6.70 19.64
C ARG A 736 -30.57 -7.36 20.15
N VAL A 737 -29.41 -6.95 19.64
CA VAL A 737 -28.10 -7.39 20.16
C VAL A 737 -27.96 -7.03 21.64
N ALA A 738 -28.19 -5.76 22.01
CA ALA A 738 -28.11 -5.32 23.40
C ALA A 738 -29.10 -6.03 24.33
N ARG A 739 -30.36 -6.20 23.89
CA ARG A 739 -31.37 -7.00 24.61
C ARG A 739 -30.95 -8.45 24.80
N SER A 740 -30.34 -9.06 23.78
CA SER A 740 -29.88 -10.46 23.83
C SER A 740 -28.75 -10.65 24.85
N LEU A 741 -27.85 -9.67 24.94
CA LEU A 741 -26.75 -9.66 25.91
C LEU A 741 -27.18 -9.20 27.32
N ALA A 742 -28.43 -8.74 27.49
CA ALA A 742 -28.93 -8.13 28.71
C ALA A 742 -28.07 -6.96 29.23
N LEU A 743 -27.48 -6.19 28.30
CA LEU A 743 -26.63 -5.04 28.61
C LEU A 743 -27.35 -3.70 28.36
N PRO A 744 -26.99 -2.63 29.09
CA PRO A 744 -27.44 -1.27 28.80
C PRO A 744 -27.14 -0.86 27.36
N PHE A 745 -28.10 -0.20 26.69
CA PHE A 745 -27.97 0.26 25.31
C PHE A 745 -27.90 1.78 25.24
N VAL A 746 -26.78 2.32 24.75
CA VAL A 746 -26.56 3.75 24.54
C VAL A 746 -26.56 4.03 23.04
N SER A 747 -27.58 4.74 22.56
CA SER A 747 -27.71 5.13 21.14
C SER A 747 -27.28 6.58 20.95
N LEU A 748 -26.38 6.83 20.00
CA LEU A 748 -25.82 8.13 19.66
C LEU A 748 -25.92 8.38 18.16
N ASP A 749 -25.98 9.65 17.78
CA ASP A 749 -25.98 10.12 16.39
C ASP A 749 -24.60 10.73 16.07
N GLY A 750 -23.97 10.25 15.00
CA GLY A 750 -22.66 10.70 14.54
C GLY A 750 -22.56 12.21 14.30
N ARG A 751 -23.66 12.87 13.91
CA ARG A 751 -23.72 14.34 13.70
C ARG A 751 -23.40 15.14 14.97
N GLY A 752 -23.77 14.59 16.13
CA GLY A 752 -23.57 15.23 17.42
C GLY A 752 -22.18 15.00 18.03
N LEU A 753 -21.34 14.17 17.39
CA LEU A 753 -20.06 13.71 17.93
C LEU A 753 -18.89 14.51 17.36
N VAL A 754 -18.78 15.77 17.79
CA VAL A 754 -17.72 16.68 17.33
C VAL A 754 -16.36 16.45 18.00
N SER A 755 -16.32 15.75 19.14
CA SER A 755 -15.07 15.40 19.84
C SER A 755 -15.22 14.11 20.64
N ARG A 756 -14.09 13.48 21.01
CA ARG A 756 -14.09 12.31 21.91
C ARG A 756 -14.62 12.67 23.29
N GLU A 757 -14.36 13.87 23.79
CA GLU A 757 -14.89 14.35 25.08
C GLU A 757 -16.42 14.36 25.04
N ARG A 758 -16.99 14.87 23.94
CA ARG A 758 -18.45 14.88 23.74
C ARG A 758 -19.04 13.48 23.71
N LEU A 759 -18.36 12.50 23.10
CA LEU A 759 -18.79 11.10 23.12
C LEU A 759 -18.91 10.58 24.55
N PHE A 760 -17.87 10.75 25.37
CA PHE A 760 -17.86 10.25 26.73
C PHE A 760 -18.79 11.02 27.67
N ASP A 761 -19.01 12.32 27.46
CA ASP A 761 -20.03 13.08 28.19
C ASP A 761 -21.44 12.55 27.92
N LEU A 762 -21.74 12.15 26.69
CA LEU A 762 -23.02 11.55 26.31
C LEU A 762 -23.17 10.14 26.90
N ILE A 763 -22.11 9.34 26.89
CA ILE A 763 -22.09 8.01 27.53
C ILE A 763 -22.33 8.17 29.04
N ASP A 764 -21.62 9.07 29.71
CA ASP A 764 -21.76 9.32 31.14
C ASP A 764 -23.17 9.83 31.51
N GLY A 765 -23.73 10.73 30.70
CA GLY A 765 -25.11 11.17 30.86
C GLY A 765 -26.09 10.00 30.82
N LYS A 766 -25.93 9.10 29.83
CA LYS A 766 -26.79 7.92 29.69
C LYS A 766 -26.56 6.84 30.74
N LEU A 767 -25.35 6.71 31.27
CA LEU A 767 -25.07 5.82 32.39
C LEU A 767 -25.77 6.33 33.67
N ARG A 768 -25.72 7.64 33.93
CA ARG A 768 -26.42 8.25 35.07
C ARG A 768 -27.93 8.07 34.99
N ASP A 769 -28.52 8.23 33.80
CA ASP A 769 -29.95 7.97 33.56
C ASP A 769 -30.34 6.52 33.93
N ASN A 770 -29.41 5.56 33.74
CA ASN A 770 -29.59 4.15 34.05
C ASN A 770 -29.10 3.75 35.47
N GLY A 771 -28.78 4.71 36.33
CA GLY A 771 -28.31 4.47 37.71
C GLY A 771 -26.91 3.85 37.81
N GLN A 772 -26.11 3.89 36.74
CA GLN A 772 -24.74 3.38 36.68
C GLN A 772 -23.72 4.52 36.55
N GLN A 773 -22.49 4.30 36.99
CA GLN A 773 -21.40 5.27 36.85
C GLN A 773 -20.07 4.54 36.62
N ALA A 774 -19.15 5.19 35.91
CA ALA A 774 -17.79 4.68 35.78
C ALA A 774 -17.08 4.67 37.15
N THR A 775 -16.36 3.60 37.45
CA THR A 775 -15.71 3.41 38.75
C THR A 775 -14.23 3.78 38.65
N ARG A 776 -13.70 4.51 39.64
CA ARG A 776 -12.27 4.84 39.66
C ARG A 776 -11.46 3.60 40.04
N VAL A 777 -10.58 3.17 39.15
CA VAL A 777 -9.75 1.96 39.33
C VAL A 777 -8.27 2.27 39.53
N GLY A 778 -7.83 3.48 39.16
CA GLY A 778 -6.41 3.81 39.21
C GLY A 778 -6.10 5.28 38.93
N THR A 779 -4.83 5.53 38.64
CA THR A 779 -4.33 6.81 38.15
C THR A 779 -3.28 6.52 37.08
N GLN A 780 -3.51 7.01 35.87
CA GLN A 780 -2.63 6.83 34.72
C GLN A 780 -2.42 8.19 34.06
N PHE A 781 -1.20 8.50 33.63
CA PHE A 781 -0.84 9.83 33.08
C PHE A 781 -1.21 11.02 33.98
N GLN A 782 -1.08 10.85 35.30
CA GLN A 782 -1.49 11.85 36.32
C GLN A 782 -2.98 12.20 36.32
N LYS A 783 -3.83 11.39 35.68
CA LYS A 783 -5.29 11.54 35.61
C LYS A 783 -5.99 10.34 36.26
N PRO A 784 -7.21 10.52 36.84
CA PRO A 784 -7.99 9.40 37.34
C PRO A 784 -8.33 8.44 36.19
N GLU A 785 -8.07 7.16 36.42
CA GLU A 785 -8.48 6.08 35.51
C GLU A 785 -9.86 5.58 35.95
N LEU A 786 -10.85 5.73 35.06
CA LEU A 786 -12.23 5.31 35.28
C LEU A 786 -12.56 4.11 34.38
N GLU A 787 -13.00 3.03 35.00
CA GLU A 787 -13.49 1.83 34.31
C GLU A 787 -15.00 1.92 34.11
N TYR A 788 -15.43 1.76 32.86
CA TYR A 788 -16.82 1.79 32.47
C TYR A 788 -17.45 0.40 32.60
N PRO A 789 -18.72 0.31 33.07
CA PRO A 789 -19.41 -0.97 33.21
C PRO A 789 -19.66 -1.63 31.84
N PRO A 790 -20.01 -2.91 31.78
CA PRO A 790 -20.44 -3.57 30.54
C PRO A 790 -21.64 -2.83 29.91
N LEU A 791 -21.48 -2.33 28.69
CA LEU A 791 -22.56 -1.68 27.94
C LEU A 791 -22.39 -1.83 26.42
N VAL A 792 -23.48 -1.62 25.68
CA VAL A 792 -23.48 -1.56 24.22
C VAL A 792 -23.63 -0.11 23.78
N VAL A 793 -22.63 0.41 23.07
CA VAL A 793 -22.65 1.75 22.46
C VAL A 793 -22.95 1.60 20.98
N PHE A 794 -24.06 2.21 20.54
CA PHE A 794 -24.44 2.29 19.14
C PHE A 794 -24.27 3.71 18.62
N ILE A 795 -23.50 3.89 17.56
CA ILE A 795 -23.34 5.17 16.87
C ILE A 795 -23.90 5.05 15.46
N ASP A 796 -25.00 5.73 15.21
CA ASP A 796 -25.62 5.85 13.89
C ASP A 796 -24.92 6.93 13.07
N GLU A 797 -24.98 6.81 11.74
CA GLU A 797 -24.29 7.70 10.80
C GLU A 797 -22.83 7.96 11.16
N VAL A 798 -22.07 6.90 11.46
CA VAL A 798 -20.66 7.00 11.90
C VAL A 798 -19.77 7.72 10.88
N HIS A 799 -20.16 7.73 9.60
CA HIS A 799 -19.47 8.48 8.56
C HIS A 799 -19.53 10.02 8.74
N LEU A 800 -20.45 10.52 9.58
CA LEU A 800 -20.54 11.94 9.95
C LEU A 800 -19.70 12.29 11.17
N VAL A 801 -19.11 11.29 11.84
CA VAL A 801 -18.17 11.52 12.93
C VAL A 801 -16.86 12.05 12.33
N PRO A 802 -16.30 13.18 12.81
CA PRO A 802 -15.06 13.71 12.28
C PRO A 802 -13.94 12.68 12.33
N ARG A 803 -13.10 12.63 11.29
CA ARG A 803 -12.04 11.62 11.15
C ARG A 803 -11.12 11.53 12.37
N LEU A 804 -10.74 12.67 12.93
CA LEU A 804 -9.92 12.74 14.15
C LEU A 804 -10.57 12.04 15.36
N VAL A 805 -11.90 12.12 15.45
CA VAL A 805 -12.65 11.41 16.50
C VAL A 805 -12.66 9.92 16.23
N GLN A 806 -12.87 9.49 14.97
CA GLN A 806 -12.77 8.07 14.58
C GLN A 806 -11.38 7.49 14.91
N GLU A 807 -10.30 8.19 14.54
CA GLU A 807 -8.91 7.80 14.84
C GLU A 807 -8.65 7.70 16.35
N SER A 808 -9.19 8.64 17.13
CA SER A 808 -9.05 8.62 18.59
C SER A 808 -9.75 7.44 19.26
N LEU A 809 -10.69 6.79 18.58
CA LEU A 809 -11.41 5.60 19.05
C LEU A 809 -10.73 4.30 18.61
N LEU A 810 -9.68 4.33 17.79
CA LEU A 810 -8.99 3.11 17.36
C LEU A 810 -8.44 2.31 18.55
N THR A 811 -7.94 2.99 19.59
CA THR A 811 -7.47 2.36 20.83
C THR A 811 -8.62 1.77 21.65
N ALA A 812 -9.82 2.37 21.58
CA ALA A 812 -11.03 1.81 22.21
C ALA A 812 -11.51 0.53 21.52
N LEU A 813 -11.28 0.41 20.21
CA LEU A 813 -11.70 -0.72 19.38
C LEU A 813 -10.67 -1.86 19.36
N GLU A 814 -9.42 -1.59 19.75
CA GLU A 814 -8.36 -2.60 19.87
C GLU A 814 -8.68 -3.58 21.02
N PRO A 815 -8.78 -4.91 20.76
CA PRO A 815 -9.10 -5.89 21.80
C PRO A 815 -8.14 -5.91 23.00
N LYS A 816 -6.88 -5.47 22.81
CA LYS A 816 -5.82 -5.51 23.83
C LYS A 816 -5.68 -4.22 24.66
N ASP A 817 -6.10 -3.06 24.13
CA ASP A 817 -5.89 -1.76 24.77
C ASP A 817 -7.17 -1.27 25.45
N ARG A 818 -8.28 -1.21 24.72
CA ARG A 818 -9.63 -0.80 25.19
C ARG A 818 -9.58 0.39 26.15
N SER A 819 -8.75 1.39 25.85
CA SER A 819 -8.59 2.59 26.66
C SER A 819 -8.58 3.86 25.81
N VAL A 820 -9.08 4.96 26.36
CA VAL A 820 -9.06 6.28 25.72
C VAL A 820 -8.60 7.34 26.70
N LEU A 821 -7.58 8.10 26.32
CA LEU A 821 -7.09 9.24 27.10
C LEU A 821 -7.98 10.48 26.83
N LEU A 822 -8.67 10.96 27.86
CA LEU A 822 -9.46 12.21 27.84
C LEU A 822 -8.71 13.32 28.56
N VAL A 823 -9.24 14.55 28.47
CA VAL A 823 -8.62 15.74 29.09
C VAL A 823 -8.57 15.61 30.61
N ASP A 824 -9.61 15.09 31.23
CA ASP A 824 -9.83 15.01 32.68
C ASP A 824 -9.63 13.61 33.26
N ARG A 825 -9.76 12.55 32.45
CA ARG A 825 -9.70 11.15 32.88
C ARG A 825 -9.09 10.22 31.84
N VAL A 826 -8.73 9.01 32.25
CA VAL A 826 -8.48 7.88 31.34
C VAL A 826 -9.68 6.96 31.39
N ALA A 827 -10.34 6.75 30.26
CA ALA A 827 -11.52 5.90 30.15
C ALA A 827 -11.10 4.47 29.77
N ARG A 828 -11.29 3.52 30.68
CA ARG A 828 -11.03 2.10 30.47
C ARG A 828 -12.33 1.39 30.11
N LEU A 829 -12.34 0.66 29.00
CA LEU A 829 -13.53 0.12 28.35
C LEU A 829 -13.45 -1.40 28.16
N PRO A 830 -13.00 -2.19 29.16
CA PRO A 830 -12.64 -3.59 28.95
C PRO A 830 -13.83 -4.42 28.45
N GLN A 831 -15.06 -4.03 28.80
CA GLN A 831 -16.29 -4.79 28.56
C GLN A 831 -17.34 -4.03 27.74
N ILE A 832 -16.96 -2.94 27.06
CA ILE A 832 -17.87 -2.23 26.14
C ILE A 832 -17.92 -2.95 24.79
N THR A 833 -19.11 -2.98 24.21
CA THR A 833 -19.35 -3.42 22.84
C THR A 833 -19.73 -2.23 21.98
N PHE A 834 -18.94 -1.94 20.94
CA PHE A 834 -19.27 -0.89 19.97
C PHE A 834 -19.97 -1.45 18.74
N LEU A 835 -21.10 -0.83 18.39
CA LEU A 835 -21.86 -1.08 17.19
C LEU A 835 -21.94 0.23 16.40
N PHE A 836 -21.63 0.18 15.12
CA PHE A 836 -21.63 1.35 14.24
C PHE A 836 -22.61 1.14 13.10
N ALA A 837 -23.20 2.20 12.58
CA ALA A 837 -24.04 2.15 11.40
C ALA A 837 -23.68 3.26 10.42
N THR A 838 -23.72 2.93 9.13
CA THR A 838 -23.51 3.91 8.05
C THR A 838 -24.29 3.55 6.80
N THR A 839 -24.81 4.57 6.12
CA THR A 839 -25.32 4.50 4.76
C THR A 839 -24.23 4.74 3.71
N ARG A 840 -23.10 5.33 4.11
CA ARG A 840 -21.94 5.68 3.27
C ARG A 840 -20.66 5.00 3.77
N PRO A 841 -20.46 3.71 3.44
CA PRO A 841 -19.30 2.96 3.92
C PRO A 841 -17.96 3.44 3.33
N SER A 842 -17.98 4.19 2.22
CA SER A 842 -16.80 4.84 1.62
C SER A 842 -16.28 6.02 2.44
N ASP A 843 -17.17 6.66 3.20
CA ASP A 843 -16.89 7.92 3.90
C ASP A 843 -16.44 7.66 5.36
N VAL A 844 -16.39 6.39 5.77
CA VAL A 844 -15.82 5.97 7.05
C VAL A 844 -14.33 5.75 6.87
N ASP A 845 -13.52 6.23 7.81
CA ASP A 845 -12.06 6.08 7.76
C ASP A 845 -11.65 4.59 7.61
N MET A 846 -10.69 4.32 6.73
CA MET A 846 -10.29 2.95 6.42
C MET A 846 -9.68 2.24 7.63
N ALA A 847 -8.89 2.94 8.46
CA ALA A 847 -8.34 2.36 9.68
C ALA A 847 -9.46 2.03 10.67
N PHE A 848 -10.48 2.90 10.79
CA PHE A 848 -11.64 2.63 11.63
C PHE A 848 -12.48 1.43 11.14
N ARG A 849 -12.73 1.37 9.83
CA ARG A 849 -13.50 0.30 9.19
C ARG A 849 -12.82 -1.06 9.32
N THR A 850 -11.49 -1.12 9.14
CA THR A 850 -10.72 -2.37 9.26
C THR A 850 -10.67 -2.93 10.69
N ARG A 851 -10.95 -2.11 11.71
CA ARG A 851 -11.10 -2.55 13.12
C ARG A 851 -12.49 -3.06 13.46
N CYS A 852 -13.45 -2.98 12.54
CA CYS A 852 -14.82 -3.46 12.74
C CYS A 852 -15.12 -4.68 11.86
N THR A 853 -15.92 -5.62 12.38
CA THR A 853 -16.53 -6.65 11.54
C THR A 853 -17.71 -6.03 10.78
N GLU A 854 -17.58 -5.91 9.46
CA GLU A 854 -18.62 -5.32 8.62
C GLU A 854 -19.79 -6.29 8.38
N ILE A 855 -21.02 -5.81 8.55
CA ILE A 855 -22.26 -6.55 8.29
C ILE A 855 -23.09 -5.74 7.29
N PRO A 856 -23.09 -6.13 6.00
CA PRO A 856 -23.90 -5.47 4.99
C PRO A 856 -25.37 -5.89 5.12
N LEU A 857 -26.26 -4.90 5.21
CA LEU A 857 -27.70 -5.09 5.14
C LEU A 857 -28.20 -4.84 3.72
N GLN A 858 -29.03 -5.76 3.26
CA GLN A 858 -29.70 -5.74 1.96
C GLN A 858 -31.04 -4.99 2.06
N ASP A 859 -31.45 -4.47 0.90
CA ASP A 859 -32.78 -3.92 0.70
C ASP A 859 -33.83 -5.02 0.85
N TYR A 860 -35.01 -4.64 1.35
CA TYR A 860 -36.12 -5.56 1.53
C TYR A 860 -36.85 -5.84 0.21
N THR A 861 -37.36 -7.05 0.10
CA THR A 861 -38.29 -7.46 -0.96
C THR A 861 -39.72 -6.98 -0.69
N GLU A 862 -40.59 -7.00 -1.71
CA GLU A 862 -42.01 -6.65 -1.56
C GLU A 862 -42.70 -7.52 -0.51
N GLU A 863 -42.43 -8.83 -0.53
CA GLU A 863 -42.96 -9.79 0.44
C GLU A 863 -42.47 -9.50 1.85
N GLU A 864 -41.19 -9.13 2.02
CA GLU A 864 -40.65 -8.81 3.34
C GLU A 864 -41.23 -7.50 3.89
N VAL A 865 -41.40 -6.47 3.06
CA VAL A 865 -42.03 -5.21 3.50
C VAL A 865 -43.51 -5.41 3.80
N ALA A 866 -44.24 -6.20 2.99
CA ALA A 866 -45.63 -6.56 3.28
C ALA A 866 -45.77 -7.31 4.61
N ALA A 867 -44.86 -8.24 4.89
CA ALA A 867 -44.80 -8.95 6.17
C ALA A 867 -44.41 -8.01 7.33
N ILE A 868 -43.62 -6.96 7.10
CA ILE A 868 -43.34 -5.93 8.12
C ILE A 868 -44.61 -5.12 8.43
N VAL A 869 -45.41 -4.76 7.42
CA VAL A 869 -46.69 -4.06 7.62
C VAL A 869 -47.69 -4.94 8.37
N GLU A 870 -47.68 -6.26 8.13
CA GLU A 870 -48.51 -7.25 8.84
C GLU A 870 -48.26 -7.26 10.36
N LEU A 871 -47.07 -6.89 10.84
CA LEU A 871 -46.78 -6.84 12.28
C LEU A 871 -47.62 -5.79 13.02
N ASP A 872 -47.85 -4.63 12.38
CA ASP A 872 -48.65 -3.52 12.95
C ASP A 872 -50.12 -3.62 12.54
N TYR A 873 -50.41 -4.24 11.39
CA TYR A 873 -51.75 -4.35 10.79
C TYR A 873 -52.06 -5.80 10.34
N PRO A 874 -52.24 -6.73 11.29
CA PRO A 874 -52.42 -8.15 10.98
C PRO A 874 -53.75 -8.46 10.26
N ASP A 875 -54.78 -7.64 10.49
CA ASP A 875 -56.11 -7.81 9.90
C ASP A 875 -56.19 -7.39 8.42
N TRP A 876 -55.13 -6.79 7.88
CA TRP A 876 -55.09 -6.32 6.49
C TRP A 876 -54.70 -7.44 5.54
N VAL A 877 -55.45 -7.56 4.44
CA VAL A 877 -55.23 -8.60 3.43
C VAL A 877 -53.91 -8.41 2.69
N GLU A 878 -53.26 -9.53 2.34
CA GLU A 878 -51.94 -9.55 1.70
C GLU A 878 -51.83 -8.68 0.43
N PRO A 879 -52.80 -8.66 -0.51
CA PRO A 879 -52.73 -7.80 -1.69
C PRO A 879 -52.62 -6.30 -1.34
N LEU A 880 -53.34 -5.86 -0.31
CA LEU A 880 -53.31 -4.47 0.18
C LEU A 880 -51.92 -4.13 0.74
N ARG A 881 -51.36 -5.03 1.58
CA ARG A 881 -50.02 -4.85 2.19
C ARG A 881 -48.92 -4.78 1.12
N ARG A 882 -49.02 -5.58 0.06
CA ARG A 882 -48.12 -5.52 -1.10
C ARG A 882 -48.22 -4.22 -1.89
N ARG A 883 -49.43 -3.68 -2.09
CA ARG A 883 -49.60 -2.34 -2.69
C ARG A 883 -48.93 -1.27 -1.84
N ILE A 884 -49.11 -1.32 -0.52
CA ILE A 884 -48.46 -0.40 0.43
C ILE A 884 -46.93 -0.54 0.37
N ALA A 885 -46.40 -1.76 0.29
CA ALA A 885 -44.97 -2.01 0.13
C ALA A 885 -44.41 -1.37 -1.15
N ARG A 886 -45.13 -1.49 -2.27
CA ARG A 886 -44.77 -0.84 -3.55
C ARG A 886 -44.82 0.68 -3.48
N TYR A 887 -45.88 1.25 -2.90
CA TYR A 887 -45.99 2.72 -2.73
C TYR A 887 -44.91 3.26 -1.79
N GLY A 888 -44.54 2.49 -0.77
CA GLY A 888 -43.42 2.75 0.12
C GLY A 888 -42.05 2.50 -0.50
N ARG A 889 -41.95 2.25 -1.81
CA ARG A 889 -40.71 2.00 -2.56
C ARG A 889 -39.88 0.85 -2.00
N LEU A 890 -40.51 -0.15 -1.36
CA LEU A 890 -39.82 -1.23 -0.64
C LEU A 890 -38.93 -0.74 0.52
N VAL A 891 -39.25 0.43 1.09
CA VAL A 891 -38.58 0.99 2.27
C VAL A 891 -39.53 0.85 3.45
N PRO A 892 -39.23 -0.01 4.45
CA PRO A 892 -40.17 -0.31 5.55
C PRO A 892 -40.71 0.93 6.28
N ARG A 893 -39.84 1.91 6.57
CA ARG A 893 -40.25 3.16 7.23
C ARG A 893 -41.31 3.91 6.43
N ILE A 894 -41.15 4.00 5.11
CA ILE A 894 -42.09 4.70 4.23
C ILE A 894 -43.38 3.89 4.10
N ALA A 895 -43.29 2.56 3.94
CA ALA A 895 -44.47 1.68 3.87
C ALA A 895 -45.33 1.74 5.15
N LEU A 896 -44.71 1.75 6.33
CA LEU A 896 -45.41 1.90 7.61
C LEU A 896 -46.05 3.28 7.78
N GLU A 897 -45.42 4.33 7.21
CA GLU A 897 -46.01 5.67 7.17
C GLU A 897 -47.27 5.70 6.28
N PHE A 898 -47.20 5.10 5.08
CA PHE A 898 -48.37 4.91 4.21
C PHE A 898 -49.49 4.11 4.88
N ALA A 899 -49.14 3.04 5.61
CA ALA A 899 -50.11 2.26 6.36
C ALA A 899 -50.80 3.12 7.43
N ARG A 900 -50.06 3.92 8.20
CA ARG A 900 -50.67 4.83 9.18
C ARG A 900 -51.59 5.86 8.54
N GLU A 901 -51.22 6.39 7.38
CA GLU A 901 -52.08 7.32 6.64
C GLU A 901 -53.33 6.66 6.12
N LEU A 902 -53.25 5.45 5.56
CA LEU A 902 -54.42 4.68 5.16
C LEU A 902 -55.35 4.44 6.35
N ALA A 903 -54.80 4.07 7.51
CA ALA A 903 -55.59 3.88 8.72
C ALA A 903 -56.28 5.17 9.16
N ASN A 904 -55.58 6.31 9.08
CA ASN A 904 -56.16 7.62 9.40
C ASN A 904 -57.23 8.04 8.39
N GLU A 905 -56.99 7.87 7.09
CA GLU A 905 -57.95 8.19 6.03
C GLU A 905 -59.23 7.37 6.19
N ALA A 906 -59.10 6.05 6.40
CA ALA A 906 -60.25 5.18 6.64
C ALA A 906 -61.06 5.57 7.90
N LEU A 907 -60.43 6.19 8.90
CA LEU A 907 -61.10 6.66 10.12
C LEU A 907 -61.78 8.03 9.94
N VAL A 908 -61.19 8.94 9.15
CA VAL A 908 -61.60 10.34 9.05
C VAL A 908 -62.50 10.61 7.83
N SER A 909 -62.44 9.78 6.80
CA SER A 909 -63.20 9.95 5.57
C SER A 909 -64.71 9.98 5.83
N GLU A 910 -65.41 10.91 5.17
CA GLU A 910 -66.88 10.98 5.17
C GLU A 910 -67.54 9.79 4.42
N HIS A 911 -66.72 8.93 3.81
CA HIS A 911 -67.13 7.80 3.00
C HIS A 911 -66.73 6.47 3.63
N GLN A 912 -67.20 6.21 4.85
CA GLN A 912 -66.88 5.00 5.63
C GLN A 912 -67.34 3.68 4.97
N ASP A 913 -68.18 3.75 3.95
CA ASP A 913 -68.63 2.58 3.17
C ASP A 913 -67.59 2.08 2.14
N ARG A 914 -66.50 2.82 1.92
CA ARG A 914 -65.43 2.44 0.98
C ARG A 914 -64.54 1.34 1.58
N ASP A 915 -64.03 0.48 0.70
CA ASP A 915 -63.01 -0.50 1.11
C ASP A 915 -61.64 0.18 1.31
N LEU A 916 -60.74 -0.52 2.02
CA LEU A 916 -59.38 -0.01 2.28
C LEU A 916 -58.58 0.19 0.98
N ASP A 917 -58.88 -0.55 -0.08
CA ASP A 917 -58.21 -0.39 -1.38
C ASP A 917 -58.56 0.96 -2.04
N GLN A 918 -59.81 1.43 -1.91
CA GLN A 918 -60.27 2.72 -2.41
C GLN A 918 -59.66 3.88 -1.61
N HIS A 919 -59.64 3.79 -0.28
CA HIS A 919 -58.96 4.78 0.56
C HIS A 919 -57.45 4.83 0.28
N LEU A 920 -56.83 3.68 0.00
CA LEU A 920 -55.41 3.64 -0.37
C LEU A 920 -55.14 4.36 -1.70
N ASP A 921 -56.06 4.27 -2.68
CA ASP A 921 -55.96 5.03 -3.92
C ASP A 921 -56.12 6.54 -3.72
N GLU A 922 -56.91 6.97 -2.74
CA GLU A 922 -57.03 8.38 -2.34
C GLU A 922 -55.75 8.89 -1.68
N VAL A 923 -55.16 8.12 -0.77
CA VAL A 923 -53.87 8.43 -0.16
C VAL A 923 -52.78 8.54 -1.23
N ARG A 924 -52.74 7.59 -2.18
CA ARG A 924 -51.82 7.63 -3.33
C ARG A 924 -51.98 8.91 -4.15
N ARG A 925 -53.21 9.25 -4.54
CA ARG A 925 -53.50 10.46 -5.32
C ARG A 925 -53.10 11.73 -4.57
N THR A 926 -53.38 11.78 -3.27
CA THR A 926 -53.03 12.93 -2.41
C THR A 926 -51.52 13.15 -2.33
N ARG A 927 -50.74 12.06 -2.24
CA ARG A 927 -49.27 12.13 -2.26
C ARG A 927 -48.66 12.33 -3.65
N LEU A 928 -49.47 12.37 -4.72
CA LEU A 928 -49.05 12.56 -6.10
C LEU A 928 -47.97 11.56 -6.55
N ILE A 929 -48.13 10.29 -6.18
CA ILE A 929 -47.23 9.20 -6.58
C ILE A 929 -47.91 8.24 -7.56
N ASP A 930 -47.12 7.57 -8.39
CA ASP A 930 -47.61 6.55 -9.31
C ASP A 930 -47.75 5.16 -8.67
N GLU A 931 -48.08 4.14 -9.49
CA GLU A 931 -48.30 2.77 -9.02
C GLU A 931 -47.05 2.08 -8.47
N ASN A 932 -45.87 2.60 -8.79
CA ASN A 932 -44.58 2.10 -8.32
C ASN A 932 -43.96 3.01 -7.24
N GLY A 933 -44.71 4.01 -6.76
CA GLY A 933 -44.28 4.93 -5.71
C GLY A 933 -43.38 6.07 -6.19
N LEU A 934 -43.23 6.30 -7.49
CA LEU A 934 -42.49 7.45 -8.01
C LEU A 934 -43.32 8.74 -7.85
N GLY A 935 -42.70 9.76 -7.27
CA GLY A 935 -43.29 11.08 -7.10
C GLY A 935 -42.82 12.05 -8.17
N SER A 936 -43.21 13.33 -8.02
CA SER A 936 -42.87 14.40 -8.97
C SER A 936 -41.37 14.52 -9.23
N ALA A 937 -40.55 14.52 -8.18
CA ALA A 937 -39.09 14.67 -8.27
C ALA A 937 -38.41 13.55 -9.10
N ASP A 938 -38.89 12.31 -8.98
CA ASP A 938 -38.34 11.19 -9.72
C ASP A 938 -38.70 11.28 -11.21
N ILE A 939 -39.95 11.70 -11.49
CA ILE A 939 -40.45 11.89 -12.85
C ILE A 939 -39.72 13.06 -13.52
N GLU A 940 -39.56 14.19 -12.84
CA GLU A 940 -38.81 15.36 -13.36
C GLU A 940 -37.38 15.00 -13.72
N TYR A 941 -36.73 14.15 -12.92
CA TYR A 941 -35.38 13.67 -13.23
C TYR A 941 -35.35 12.77 -14.47
N LEU A 942 -36.30 11.84 -14.61
CA LEU A 942 -36.40 11.00 -15.81
C LEU A 942 -36.70 11.84 -17.06
N GLU A 943 -37.60 12.82 -16.97
CA GLU A 943 -37.93 13.72 -18.08
C GLU A 943 -36.75 14.62 -18.49
N LEU A 944 -35.97 15.09 -17.51
CA LEU A 944 -34.73 15.81 -17.78
C LEU A 944 -33.75 14.94 -18.59
N LEU A 945 -33.53 13.69 -18.17
CA LEU A 945 -32.65 12.76 -18.88
C LEU A 945 -33.21 12.28 -20.22
N GLU A 946 -34.53 12.28 -20.41
CA GLU A 946 -35.16 11.99 -21.70
C GLU A 946 -34.94 13.13 -22.69
N ARG A 947 -35.03 14.39 -22.22
CA ARG A 947 -34.84 15.59 -23.05
C ARG A 947 -33.40 15.74 -23.52
N GLU A 948 -32.44 15.43 -22.67
CA GLU A 948 -31.02 15.58 -22.98
C GLU A 948 -30.47 14.36 -23.72
N THR A 949 -29.88 14.56 -24.89
CA THR A 949 -29.35 13.48 -25.75
C THR A 949 -27.95 13.00 -25.35
N ARG A 950 -27.35 13.62 -24.32
CA ARG A 950 -25.99 13.34 -23.84
C ARG A 950 -26.00 13.07 -22.34
N PRO A 951 -25.05 12.25 -21.82
CA PRO A 951 -24.92 12.04 -20.39
C PRO A 951 -24.71 13.36 -19.64
N LEU A 952 -25.46 13.56 -18.55
CA LEU A 952 -25.37 14.76 -17.73
C LEU A 952 -24.52 14.53 -16.49
N GLY A 953 -23.63 15.47 -16.18
CA GLY A 953 -22.89 15.47 -14.92
C GLY A 953 -23.81 15.81 -13.73
N GLU A 954 -23.45 15.32 -12.54
CA GLU A 954 -24.21 15.52 -11.30
C GLU A 954 -24.52 16.99 -11.01
N ARG A 955 -23.51 17.86 -11.12
CA ARG A 955 -23.65 19.29 -10.86
C ARG A 955 -24.68 19.93 -11.79
N ASN A 956 -24.74 19.50 -13.05
CA ASN A 956 -25.71 20.02 -14.02
C ASN A 956 -27.12 19.53 -13.69
N ILE A 957 -27.28 18.27 -13.30
CA ILE A 957 -28.57 17.70 -12.89
C ILE A 957 -29.12 18.44 -11.67
N LEU A 958 -28.31 18.61 -10.62
CA LEU A 958 -28.72 19.34 -9.41
C LEU A 958 -29.05 20.82 -9.71
N THR A 959 -28.32 21.45 -10.63
CA THR A 959 -28.61 22.83 -11.05
C THR A 959 -29.94 22.93 -11.81
N MET A 960 -30.23 21.94 -12.67
CA MET A 960 -31.44 21.91 -13.49
C MET A 960 -32.69 21.46 -12.71
N LEU A 961 -32.52 20.62 -11.70
CA LEU A 961 -33.57 20.14 -10.79
C LEU A 961 -33.65 21.00 -9.51
N ALA A 962 -33.47 22.32 -9.61
CA ALA A 962 -33.19 23.26 -8.53
C ALA A 962 -34.08 23.19 -7.26
N ASN A 963 -35.20 22.47 -7.31
CA ASN A 963 -36.15 22.24 -6.22
C ASN A 963 -35.85 20.98 -5.38
N ILE A 964 -34.85 20.17 -5.74
CA ILE A 964 -34.49 18.95 -5.02
C ILE A 964 -33.21 19.19 -4.22
N ASP A 965 -33.28 18.93 -2.91
CA ASP A 965 -32.10 18.95 -2.04
C ASP A 965 -31.08 17.89 -2.50
N LYS A 966 -29.79 18.26 -2.46
CA LYS A 966 -28.70 17.39 -2.95
C LYS A 966 -28.66 16.05 -2.23
N ASP A 967 -28.82 16.04 -0.92
CA ASP A 967 -28.71 14.82 -0.12
C ASP A 967 -29.90 13.91 -0.43
N ARG A 968 -31.10 14.49 -0.52
CA ARG A 968 -32.30 13.77 -0.96
C ARG A 968 -32.14 13.15 -2.35
N PHE A 969 -31.55 13.87 -3.30
CA PHE A 969 -31.32 13.35 -4.64
C PHE A 969 -30.36 12.15 -4.65
N LEU A 970 -29.24 12.26 -3.93
CA LEU A 970 -28.18 11.23 -3.92
C LEU A 970 -28.54 10.01 -3.08
N GLU A 971 -29.33 10.19 -2.02
CA GLU A 971 -29.65 9.12 -1.07
C GLU A 971 -30.97 8.41 -1.38
N GLU A 972 -31.95 9.11 -1.98
CA GLU A 972 -33.30 8.56 -2.20
C GLU A 972 -33.65 8.40 -3.68
N VAL A 973 -33.52 9.47 -4.47
CA VAL A 973 -34.02 9.53 -5.86
C VAL A 973 -33.13 8.74 -6.81
N GLU A 974 -31.83 9.05 -6.86
CA GLU A 974 -30.91 8.43 -7.80
C GLU A 974 -30.72 6.93 -7.53
N PRO A 975 -30.51 6.46 -6.28
CA PRO A 975 -30.35 5.02 -6.01
C PRO A 975 -31.58 4.20 -6.41
N LEU A 976 -32.79 4.71 -6.18
CA LEU A 976 -34.04 4.04 -6.59
C LEU A 976 -34.07 3.82 -8.10
N LEU A 977 -33.79 4.87 -8.88
CA LEU A 977 -33.89 4.83 -10.33
C LEU A 977 -32.72 4.10 -11.01
N VAL A 978 -31.52 4.14 -10.42
CA VAL A 978 -30.32 3.51 -10.98
C VAL A 978 -30.23 2.03 -10.59
N VAL A 979 -30.39 1.72 -9.31
CA VAL A 979 -30.09 0.38 -8.77
C VAL A 979 -31.34 -0.50 -8.75
N ARG A 980 -32.46 0.00 -8.23
CA ARG A 980 -33.69 -0.80 -8.06
C ARG A 980 -34.49 -0.92 -9.34
N MET A 981 -34.87 0.22 -9.93
CA MET A 981 -35.73 0.23 -11.12
C MET A 981 -34.96 0.19 -12.44
N LYS A 982 -33.65 0.47 -12.42
CA LYS A 982 -32.76 0.46 -13.60
C LYS A 982 -33.23 1.36 -14.76
N LEU A 983 -33.99 2.41 -14.45
CA LEU A 983 -34.48 3.40 -15.41
C LEU A 983 -33.39 4.41 -15.80
N VAL A 984 -32.32 4.52 -15.01
CA VAL A 984 -31.18 5.42 -15.23
C VAL A 984 -29.86 4.64 -15.15
N ARG A 985 -28.87 5.02 -15.96
CA ARG A 985 -27.52 4.43 -15.97
C ARG A 985 -26.45 5.48 -15.68
N ARG A 986 -25.47 5.12 -14.83
CA ARG A 986 -24.24 5.88 -14.61
C ARG A 986 -23.17 5.48 -15.62
N THR A 987 -22.56 6.46 -16.28
CA THR A 987 -21.45 6.30 -17.24
C THR A 987 -20.26 7.16 -16.80
N GLY A 988 -19.07 6.91 -17.34
CA GLY A 988 -17.89 7.75 -17.06
C GLY A 988 -18.03 9.22 -17.51
N ARG A 989 -19.08 9.57 -18.27
CA ARG A 989 -19.38 10.93 -18.75
C ARG A 989 -20.58 11.58 -18.05
N GLY A 990 -21.32 10.87 -17.19
CA GLY A 990 -22.54 11.36 -16.56
C GLY A 990 -23.67 10.32 -16.46
N ARG A 991 -24.89 10.78 -16.20
CA ARG A 991 -26.11 9.95 -16.10
C ARG A 991 -26.93 10.04 -17.38
N GLU A 992 -27.50 8.92 -17.80
CA GLU A 992 -28.37 8.81 -18.99
C GLU A 992 -29.60 7.95 -18.69
N ILE A 993 -30.73 8.24 -19.33
CA ILE A 993 -31.95 7.42 -19.23
C ILE A 993 -31.80 6.11 -20.03
N THR A 994 -32.26 4.99 -19.47
CA THR A 994 -32.24 3.69 -20.15
C THR A 994 -33.42 3.55 -21.11
N SER A 995 -33.38 2.53 -21.98
CA SER A 995 -34.53 2.18 -22.83
C SER A 995 -35.77 1.81 -22.03
N GLU A 996 -35.58 1.21 -20.85
CA GLU A 996 -36.66 0.90 -19.91
C GLU A 996 -37.24 2.18 -19.30
N GLY A 997 -36.38 3.12 -18.88
CA GLY A 997 -36.80 4.45 -18.41
C GLY A 997 -37.66 5.22 -19.41
N ARG A 998 -37.27 5.23 -20.69
CA ARG A 998 -38.07 5.87 -21.76
C ARG A 998 -39.42 5.19 -21.95
N ARG A 999 -39.45 3.86 -21.97
CA ARG A 999 -40.71 3.11 -22.08
C ARG A 999 -41.64 3.41 -20.92
N TYR A 1000 -41.10 3.48 -19.70
CA TYR A 1000 -41.83 3.84 -18.49
C TYR A 1000 -42.54 5.20 -18.61
N LEU A 1001 -41.83 6.23 -19.06
CA LEU A 1001 -42.42 7.57 -19.28
C LEU A 1001 -43.53 7.55 -20.34
N ILE A 1002 -43.35 6.81 -21.43
CA ILE A 1002 -44.36 6.69 -22.49
C ILE A 1002 -45.64 6.03 -21.95
N ASP A 1003 -45.50 4.94 -21.20
CA ASP A 1003 -46.65 4.21 -20.66
C ASP A 1003 -47.39 5.04 -19.61
N MET A 1004 -46.67 5.81 -18.79
CA MET A 1004 -47.28 6.76 -17.84
C MET A 1004 -48.06 7.88 -18.54
N ARG A 1005 -47.53 8.45 -19.62
CA ARG A 1005 -48.24 9.48 -20.44
C ARG A 1005 -49.50 8.92 -21.11
N LYS A 1006 -49.49 7.67 -21.56
CA LYS A 1006 -50.68 6.97 -22.09
C LYS A 1006 -51.75 6.74 -21.01
N TYR A 1007 -51.33 6.41 -19.80
CA TYR A 1007 -52.25 6.23 -18.68
C TYR A 1007 -52.92 7.55 -18.28
N LYS A 1008 -52.17 8.65 -18.21
CA LYS A 1008 -52.75 9.99 -17.97
C LYS A 1008 -53.75 10.41 -19.06
N SER A 1009 -53.43 10.19 -20.34
CA SER A 1009 -54.32 10.53 -21.46
C SER A 1009 -55.54 9.61 -21.66
N SER A 1010 -55.65 8.52 -20.89
CA SER A 1010 -56.84 7.65 -20.86
C SER A 1010 -57.67 7.79 -19.57
N ALA A 1011 -57.14 8.52 -18.58
CA ALA A 1011 -57.81 8.83 -17.32
C ALA A 1011 -58.40 10.26 -17.27
N ASP A 1012 -57.85 11.18 -18.08
CA ASP A 1012 -58.50 12.43 -18.51
C ASP A 1012 -59.52 12.17 -19.63
#